data_AF-A0A6L7XSG7-F1
#
_entry.id   AF-A0A6L7XSG7-F1
#
_cell.length_a   1.000
_cell.length_b   1.000
_cell.length_c   1.000
_cell.angle_alpha   90.00
_cell.angle_beta   90.00
_cell.angle_gamma   90.00
#
_symmetry.space_group_name_H-M   'P 1'
#
loop_
_entity.id
_entity.type
_entity.pdbx_description
1 polymer ?
#
loop_
_entity_poly.entity_id
_entity_poly.type
_entity_poly.pdbx_seq_one_letter_code
_entity_poly.pdbx_strand_id
1 'polypeptide(L)'
;MDTEHRPRGSYQPRRQASRRSWGGAFVGLAVAAFALPTLANGGHDDHGDGPRTATVLEIGSAMAGTVSAGDVDVFRFDLVGQAAVVIRTSGPNDTSGELTDSAGMSLATDEDSGSGDNFSISQDLAGGIYYVHVSGMGDYAIDVRVGADQADLHGDTLESATLLRLLSDADLAAVSPQALLMTSGRIGPTADDVDLFRVDIPYSGTDVVMRGAGGANVNGSLVDSSDMAVASDSGSGNFRIATTLAAGIYYLKVTAAEPGAYRVLAQGSGGDDHSAAEDRDSDGDGVIDSRDAFPNDASESEDRDANGVGDNAHPIAATYMYDSAFADDASSVSYSGQTARQLLIVNMKSEIGNLTELVGMEDLLRARVSFYMTGEGVDDTPHGFTVAGGEPVKPGPTYGDVSTGKNLGSKTAGQDKAEHVLGGEFFGWDALAGGSMPIDLVNHYIDSLITEATDGNTPLISTVGGDVSLDAVFVDAHGRDYQQLMQKFLGGAVAFSQGTADYLSTNWHEYLTQIDGKDYTGAEHKFDEAFGYYGAARNMNEYTDDEAAAKSGRDGWQYGYHDTDGDGTIDLRSEFVFGHAQNCAKRDRGSNGMTDFSMEAMNAFLLGRQIVGNAASAGSLGAEAEAALDEQIKVATVTWEKCIAATVVHYINDVMGDMDGFEDGSFADLDNFKNLAKHWGEMKGFALGLQFSPFSPFRDGSVDGITVDSLKEVLSLMGDAPVLADGSQGGVMPSGGASEAVMDYTDALLQARDLLEKAYGFDHDVVMNW
;
A
#
# COMPACT_ATOMS: atom_id res chain seq x y z
N MET A 1 32.40 -26.85 56.09
CA MET A 1 33.06 -28.15 56.31
C MET A 1 33.01 -28.86 54.97
N ASP A 2 33.92 -28.52 54.05
CA ASP A 2 35.22 -29.19 53.82
C ASP A 2 34.98 -30.61 53.25
N THR A 3 35.31 -30.97 52.00
CA THR A 3 36.62 -30.94 51.29
C THR A 3 36.36 -31.39 49.83
N GLU A 4 36.86 -30.76 48.76
CA GLU A 4 38.20 -30.81 48.14
C GLU A 4 38.71 -32.16 47.54
N HIS A 5 39.05 -32.06 46.24
CA HIS A 5 40.22 -32.60 45.52
C HIS A 5 40.24 -33.98 44.78
N ARG A 6 40.47 -33.86 43.46
CA ARG A 6 41.06 -34.74 42.40
C ARG A 6 42.23 -35.66 42.87
N PRO A 7 42.73 -36.71 42.12
CA PRO A 7 43.22 -36.59 40.72
C PRO A 7 43.51 -37.86 39.83
N ARG A 8 44.03 -37.60 38.60
CA ARG A 8 44.84 -38.44 37.64
C ARG A 8 44.09 -39.49 36.78
N GLY A 9 44.36 -39.69 35.49
CA GLY A 9 45.34 -39.11 34.55
C GLY A 9 45.55 -40.01 33.32
N SER A 10 45.29 -39.46 32.12
CA SER A 10 46.08 -39.47 30.87
C SER A 10 46.74 -40.75 30.29
N TYR A 11 46.55 -41.01 28.99
CA TYR A 11 47.65 -41.13 27.99
C TYR A 11 47.18 -41.02 26.52
N GLN A 12 47.91 -40.25 25.71
CA GLN A 12 47.83 -40.12 24.24
C GLN A 12 48.53 -41.29 23.51
N PRO A 13 48.66 -41.29 22.15
CA PRO A 13 49.88 -40.70 21.58
C PRO A 13 49.76 -39.96 20.21
N ARG A 14 50.55 -38.87 20.10
CA ARG A 14 51.54 -38.43 19.07
C ARG A 14 51.13 -38.28 17.59
N ARG A 15 51.23 -37.12 16.92
CA ARG A 15 52.35 -36.17 16.61
C ARG A 15 53.54 -36.73 15.80
N GLN A 16 53.82 -36.11 14.64
CA GLN A 16 55.02 -35.30 14.31
C GLN A 16 55.15 -35.12 12.76
N ALA A 17 55.80 -34.13 12.16
CA ALA A 17 56.21 -32.76 12.50
C ALA A 17 57.11 -32.20 11.37
N SER A 18 56.87 -30.94 10.95
CA SER A 18 57.87 -29.88 10.69
C SER A 18 58.84 -29.99 9.47
N ARG A 19 59.32 -28.91 8.81
CA ARG A 19 59.95 -27.66 9.30
C ARG A 19 60.15 -26.63 8.14
N ARG A 20 59.96 -25.33 8.45
CA ARG A 20 60.83 -24.11 8.21
C ARG A 20 61.27 -23.77 6.76
N SER A 21 61.38 -22.51 6.28
CA SER A 21 61.38 -21.15 6.87
C SER A 21 61.59 -20.04 5.78
N TRP A 22 61.37 -18.76 6.15
CA TRP A 22 61.64 -17.46 5.46
C TRP A 22 60.64 -17.11 4.34
N GLY A 23 60.02 -15.93 4.22
CA GLY A 23 60.22 -14.59 4.77
C GLY A 23 60.32 -13.59 3.61
N GLY A 24 59.36 -12.66 3.45
CA GLY A 24 59.55 -11.45 2.63
C GLY A 24 58.34 -10.91 1.84
N ALA A 25 57.81 -9.78 2.34
CA ALA A 25 57.29 -8.60 1.64
C ALA A 25 55.94 -8.59 0.89
N PHE A 26 55.35 -7.39 0.94
CA PHE A 26 53.99 -6.92 0.66
C PHE A 26 53.64 -6.71 -0.84
N VAL A 27 52.35 -6.96 -1.13
CA VAL A 27 51.34 -6.23 -1.94
C VAL A 27 51.55 -5.93 -3.44
N GLY A 28 50.53 -6.36 -4.20
CA GLY A 28 50.13 -5.85 -5.51
C GLY A 28 49.08 -6.78 -6.13
N LEU A 29 47.79 -6.58 -5.82
CA LEU A 29 46.69 -7.35 -6.42
C LEU A 29 46.26 -6.67 -7.73
N ALA A 30 46.42 -7.36 -8.85
CA ALA A 30 45.79 -7.04 -10.13
C ALA A 30 44.91 -8.24 -10.54
N VAL A 31 43.64 -7.94 -10.81
CA VAL A 31 42.61 -8.87 -11.27
C VAL A 31 42.85 -9.24 -12.73
N ALA A 32 42.78 -10.53 -13.07
CA ALA A 32 42.70 -11.01 -14.44
C ALA A 32 41.69 -12.16 -14.55
N ALA A 33 40.82 -12.01 -15.54
CA ALA A 33 39.63 -12.79 -15.85
C ALA A 33 39.89 -14.27 -16.22
N PHE A 34 38.92 -15.12 -15.90
CA PHE A 34 38.77 -16.45 -16.50
C PHE A 34 37.45 -16.52 -17.27
N ALA A 35 37.57 -16.86 -18.55
CA ALA A 35 36.49 -17.03 -19.51
C ALA A 35 35.69 -18.32 -19.26
N LEU A 36 34.37 -18.23 -19.44
CA LEU A 36 33.44 -19.37 -19.54
C LEU A 36 33.28 -19.80 -21.00
N PRO A 37 32.94 -21.08 -21.27
CA PRO A 37 32.90 -21.63 -22.62
C PRO A 37 31.65 -21.19 -23.40
N THR A 38 31.84 -21.02 -24.71
CA THR A 38 30.83 -20.66 -25.72
C THR A 38 29.85 -21.81 -25.98
N LEU A 39 28.55 -21.55 -25.82
CA LEU A 39 27.48 -22.23 -26.56
C LEU A 39 27.13 -21.38 -27.80
N ALA A 40 26.88 -22.05 -28.91
CA ALA A 40 26.62 -21.43 -30.21
C ALA A 40 25.12 -21.31 -30.50
N ASN A 41 24.69 -20.09 -30.82
CA ASN A 41 23.59 -19.66 -31.71
C ASN A 41 22.18 -20.25 -31.52
N GLY A 42 21.33 -19.51 -30.80
CA GLY A 42 19.90 -19.32 -31.06
C GLY A 42 19.66 -17.80 -31.21
N GLY A 43 18.67 -17.38 -32.00
CA GLY A 43 18.48 -15.99 -32.46
C GLY A 43 18.50 -14.94 -31.35
N HIS A 44 18.87 -13.70 -31.70
CA HIS A 44 18.62 -12.56 -30.83
C HIS A 44 17.10 -12.45 -30.69
N ASP A 45 16.57 -12.76 -29.51
CA ASP A 45 15.27 -12.26 -29.04
C ASP A 45 15.41 -10.73 -28.97
N ASP A 46 14.74 -10.04 -29.89
CA ASP A 46 14.74 -8.58 -29.97
C ASP A 46 13.51 -7.93 -29.30
N HIS A 47 12.51 -8.73 -28.91
CA HIS A 47 11.31 -8.30 -28.20
C HIS A 47 10.79 -9.39 -27.24
N GLY A 48 10.47 -9.01 -25.99
CA GLY A 48 10.19 -10.03 -24.96
C GLY A 48 8.95 -10.91 -25.21
N ASP A 49 9.05 -12.16 -24.74
CA ASP A 49 8.09 -13.27 -24.96
C ASP A 49 6.81 -13.28 -24.11
N GLY A 50 6.50 -12.19 -23.41
CA GLY A 50 5.35 -12.20 -22.49
C GLY A 50 4.90 -10.82 -22.03
N PRO A 51 3.71 -10.70 -21.42
CA PRO A 51 3.11 -9.40 -21.06
C PRO A 51 3.99 -8.51 -20.17
N ARG A 52 4.80 -9.10 -19.29
CA ARG A 52 5.72 -8.37 -18.39
C ARG A 52 6.98 -7.83 -19.09
N THR A 53 7.34 -8.42 -20.23
CA THR A 53 8.51 -8.06 -21.04
C THR A 53 8.11 -7.50 -22.39
N ALA A 54 6.82 -7.23 -22.57
CA ALA A 54 6.25 -6.79 -23.84
C ALA A 54 6.86 -5.45 -24.27
N THR A 55 7.20 -5.36 -25.55
CA THR A 55 7.70 -4.10 -26.10
C THR A 55 6.55 -3.13 -26.33
N VAL A 56 6.67 -1.90 -25.85
CA VAL A 56 5.64 -0.88 -26.08
C VAL A 56 5.59 -0.52 -27.57
N LEU A 57 4.41 -0.65 -28.16
CA LEU A 57 4.12 -0.34 -29.56
C LEU A 57 3.23 0.89 -29.64
N GLU A 58 3.81 2.01 -30.08
CA GLU A 58 3.10 3.27 -30.20
C GLU A 58 2.09 3.24 -31.36
N ILE A 59 0.84 3.60 -31.09
CA ILE A 59 -0.22 3.68 -32.09
C ILE A 59 0.17 4.68 -33.19
N GLY A 60 0.08 4.24 -34.45
CA GLY A 60 0.45 5.02 -35.63
C GLY A 60 1.93 4.95 -36.02
N SER A 61 2.75 4.24 -35.24
CA SER A 61 4.15 3.94 -35.56
C SER A 61 4.32 2.51 -36.09
N ALA A 62 5.42 2.26 -36.78
CA ALA A 62 5.84 0.91 -37.17
C ALA A 62 7.14 0.56 -36.44
N MET A 63 7.21 -0.64 -35.88
CA MET A 63 8.36 -1.18 -35.16
C MET A 63 8.90 -2.40 -35.93
N ALA A 64 10.22 -2.51 -36.09
CA ALA A 64 10.84 -3.69 -36.70
C ALA A 64 11.11 -4.76 -35.63
N GLY A 65 10.97 -6.04 -35.97
CA GLY A 65 11.28 -7.18 -35.09
C GLY A 65 11.77 -8.41 -35.88
N THR A 66 12.29 -9.41 -35.19
CA THR A 66 12.94 -10.60 -35.79
C THR A 66 12.57 -11.88 -35.04
N VAL A 67 11.47 -12.52 -35.43
CA VAL A 67 11.01 -13.73 -34.75
C VAL A 67 11.67 -15.01 -35.27
N SER A 68 12.04 -15.93 -34.37
CA SER A 68 12.63 -17.24 -34.69
C SER A 68 11.66 -18.42 -34.45
N ALA A 69 12.06 -19.64 -34.86
CA ALA A 69 11.22 -20.82 -34.64
C ALA A 69 11.08 -21.16 -33.13
N GLY A 70 9.87 -20.99 -32.59
CA GLY A 70 9.55 -21.25 -31.17
C GLY A 70 9.67 -20.04 -30.24
N ASP A 71 9.87 -18.87 -30.83
CA ASP A 71 10.00 -17.55 -30.23
C ASP A 71 8.73 -16.73 -30.54
N VAL A 72 8.31 -15.84 -29.64
CA VAL A 72 7.05 -15.09 -29.75
C VAL A 72 7.26 -13.65 -29.28
N ASP A 73 7.38 -12.71 -30.20
CA ASP A 73 7.53 -11.31 -29.84
C ASP A 73 6.20 -10.73 -29.32
N VAL A 74 6.16 -10.26 -28.07
CA VAL A 74 4.95 -9.65 -27.48
C VAL A 74 5.06 -8.13 -27.45
N PHE A 75 4.03 -7.46 -27.96
CA PHE A 75 3.90 -6.00 -27.97
C PHE A 75 2.74 -5.54 -27.11
N ARG A 76 2.87 -4.39 -26.44
CA ARG A 76 1.80 -3.75 -25.66
C ARG A 76 1.42 -2.41 -26.29
N PHE A 77 0.13 -2.13 -26.45
CA PHE A 77 -0.35 -0.79 -26.78
C PHE A 77 -1.53 -0.41 -25.89
N ASP A 78 -1.65 0.89 -25.64
CA ASP A 78 -2.68 1.46 -24.77
C ASP A 78 -3.68 2.20 -25.63
N LEU A 79 -4.96 1.89 -25.43
CA LEU A 79 -6.06 2.56 -26.10
C LEU A 79 -6.80 3.44 -25.10
N VAL A 80 -6.90 4.73 -25.40
CA VAL A 80 -7.68 5.68 -24.60
C VAL A 80 -9.05 5.81 -25.25
N GLY A 81 -10.06 5.21 -24.64
CA GLY A 81 -11.44 5.20 -25.17
C GLY A 81 -11.69 4.12 -26.23
N GLN A 82 -12.96 3.99 -26.63
CA GLN A 82 -13.36 2.96 -27.60
C GLN A 82 -12.93 3.34 -29.02
N ALA A 83 -12.21 2.47 -29.72
CA ALA A 83 -11.81 2.72 -31.11
C ALA A 83 -11.75 1.43 -31.96
N ALA A 84 -11.95 1.61 -33.26
CA ALA A 84 -11.66 0.59 -34.26
C ALA A 84 -10.14 0.54 -34.49
N VAL A 85 -9.51 -0.57 -34.11
CA VAL A 85 -8.06 -0.80 -34.18
C VAL A 85 -7.73 -1.79 -35.30
N VAL A 86 -6.69 -1.48 -36.07
CA VAL A 86 -6.09 -2.35 -37.08
C VAL A 86 -4.63 -2.61 -36.69
N ILE A 87 -4.27 -3.88 -36.53
CA ILE A 87 -2.96 -4.36 -36.11
C ILE A 87 -2.43 -5.26 -37.21
N ARG A 88 -1.22 -5.01 -37.71
CA ARG A 88 -0.69 -5.77 -38.84
C ARG A 88 0.82 -5.84 -38.82
N THR A 89 1.34 -6.92 -39.41
CA THR A 89 2.75 -7.05 -39.76
C THR A 89 2.97 -6.80 -41.26
N SER A 90 4.21 -6.48 -41.60
CA SER A 90 4.66 -6.34 -42.97
C SER A 90 6.10 -6.81 -43.11
N GLY A 91 6.43 -7.45 -44.22
CA GLY A 91 7.77 -7.96 -44.46
C GLY A 91 7.79 -8.97 -45.61
N PRO A 92 8.96 -9.54 -45.91
CA PRO A 92 9.07 -10.63 -46.87
C PRO A 92 8.76 -12.01 -46.26
N ASN A 93 8.60 -12.10 -44.94
CA ASN A 93 8.43 -13.33 -44.19
C ASN A 93 6.99 -13.48 -43.68
N ASP A 94 6.60 -14.74 -43.49
CA ASP A 94 5.27 -15.17 -43.02
C ASP A 94 5.18 -15.02 -41.49
N THR A 95 4.08 -14.44 -41.00
CA THR A 95 3.86 -14.15 -39.58
C THR A 95 2.39 -14.31 -39.20
N SER A 96 2.12 -14.91 -38.03
CA SER A 96 0.79 -14.98 -37.39
C SER A 96 0.70 -14.07 -36.18
N GLY A 97 -0.50 -13.58 -35.86
CA GLY A 97 -0.78 -12.68 -34.75
C GLY A 97 -1.93 -13.13 -33.85
N GLU A 98 -1.79 -12.90 -32.55
CA GLU A 98 -2.88 -13.02 -31.57
C GLU A 98 -3.00 -11.72 -30.76
N LEU A 99 -4.22 -11.19 -30.64
CA LEU A 99 -4.55 -10.03 -29.81
C LEU A 99 -5.22 -10.52 -28.52
N THR A 100 -4.69 -10.10 -27.37
CA THR A 100 -5.29 -10.38 -26.04
C THR A 100 -5.59 -9.10 -25.28
N ASP A 101 -6.58 -9.14 -24.38
CA ASP A 101 -6.75 -8.09 -23.37
C ASP A 101 -5.72 -8.22 -22.22
N SER A 102 -5.83 -7.33 -21.22
CA SER A 102 -4.96 -7.31 -20.04
C SER A 102 -5.13 -8.52 -19.11
N ALA A 103 -6.26 -9.22 -19.16
CA ALA A 103 -6.51 -10.46 -18.43
C ALA A 103 -5.95 -11.71 -19.17
N GLY A 104 -5.38 -11.51 -20.38
CA GLY A 104 -4.86 -12.57 -21.22
C GLY A 104 -5.94 -13.32 -22.00
N MET A 105 -7.16 -12.78 -22.08
CA MET A 105 -8.22 -13.35 -22.91
C MET A 105 -7.93 -13.06 -24.38
N SER A 106 -7.94 -14.12 -25.20
CA SER A 106 -7.81 -13.99 -26.66
C SER A 106 -9.03 -13.31 -27.26
N LEU A 107 -8.80 -12.15 -27.88
CA LEU A 107 -9.83 -11.34 -28.53
C LEU A 107 -9.92 -11.64 -30.03
N ALA A 108 -8.78 -11.83 -30.68
CA ALA A 108 -8.70 -12.13 -32.11
C ALA A 108 -7.37 -12.81 -32.47
N THR A 109 -7.38 -13.63 -33.52
CA THR A 109 -6.19 -14.25 -34.12
C THR A 109 -6.25 -14.11 -35.63
N ASP A 110 -5.09 -14.00 -36.29
CA ASP A 110 -4.98 -13.99 -37.74
C ASP A 110 -3.64 -14.54 -38.21
N GLU A 111 -3.63 -15.26 -39.33
CA GLU A 111 -2.42 -15.95 -39.84
C GLU A 111 -1.91 -15.36 -41.17
N ASP A 112 -2.78 -14.89 -42.08
CA ASP A 112 -2.35 -14.51 -43.44
C ASP A 112 -3.22 -13.45 -44.14
N SER A 113 -4.14 -12.78 -43.43
CA SER A 113 -5.08 -11.85 -44.08
C SER A 113 -4.45 -10.53 -44.54
N GLY A 114 -3.21 -10.27 -44.14
CA GLY A 114 -2.41 -9.11 -44.51
C GLY A 114 -1.64 -9.26 -45.83
N SER A 115 -0.64 -8.39 -46.04
CA SER A 115 0.11 -8.34 -47.30
C SER A 115 1.32 -9.26 -47.28
N GLY A 116 1.40 -10.20 -48.23
CA GLY A 116 2.59 -11.05 -48.40
C GLY A 116 2.74 -12.05 -47.27
N ASP A 117 1.68 -12.83 -47.03
CA ASP A 117 1.60 -13.87 -45.99
C ASP A 117 1.80 -13.34 -44.55
N ASN A 118 1.51 -12.05 -44.30
CA ASN A 118 1.53 -11.43 -42.98
C ASN A 118 0.11 -11.34 -42.39
N PHE A 119 -0.04 -11.15 -41.08
CA PHE A 119 -1.35 -10.99 -40.45
C PHE A 119 -1.87 -9.54 -40.48
N SER A 120 -3.19 -9.37 -40.37
CA SER A 120 -3.90 -8.10 -40.25
C SER A 120 -5.20 -8.25 -39.44
N ILE A 121 -5.12 -8.03 -38.12
CA ILE A 121 -6.27 -8.04 -37.21
C ILE A 121 -7.00 -6.70 -37.25
N SER A 122 -8.34 -6.72 -37.30
CA SER A 122 -9.18 -5.51 -37.19
C SER A 122 -10.26 -5.75 -36.13
N GLN A 123 -10.27 -4.94 -35.07
CA GLN A 123 -11.15 -5.13 -33.91
C GLN A 123 -11.65 -3.79 -33.35
N ASP A 124 -12.93 -3.73 -32.98
CA ASP A 124 -13.45 -2.62 -32.16
C ASP A 124 -13.12 -2.92 -30.69
N LEU A 125 -12.30 -2.06 -30.08
CA LEU A 125 -11.77 -2.21 -28.72
C LEU A 125 -12.25 -1.07 -27.83
N ALA A 126 -12.50 -1.35 -26.55
CA ALA A 126 -12.76 -0.34 -25.53
C ALA A 126 -11.43 0.31 -25.08
N GLY A 127 -11.49 1.38 -24.28
CA GLY A 127 -10.28 1.91 -23.66
C GLY A 127 -9.65 0.85 -22.74
N GLY A 128 -8.34 0.65 -22.84
CA GLY A 128 -7.64 -0.40 -22.09
C GLY A 128 -6.26 -0.73 -22.65
N ILE A 129 -5.57 -1.65 -21.97
CA ILE A 129 -4.26 -2.16 -22.35
C ILE A 129 -4.44 -3.46 -23.14
N TYR A 130 -3.79 -3.55 -24.28
CA TYR A 130 -3.85 -4.71 -25.17
C TYR A 130 -2.47 -5.25 -25.50
N TYR A 131 -2.39 -6.56 -25.71
CA TYR A 131 -1.16 -7.24 -26.09
C TYR A 131 -1.29 -7.92 -27.44
N VAL A 132 -0.24 -7.85 -28.26
CA VAL A 132 -0.15 -8.52 -29.57
C VAL A 132 1.01 -9.49 -29.53
N HIS A 133 0.72 -10.77 -29.75
CA HIS A 133 1.70 -11.84 -29.82
C HIS A 133 2.00 -12.13 -31.28
N VAL A 134 3.25 -11.99 -31.70
CA VAL A 134 3.70 -12.23 -33.08
C VAL A 134 4.51 -13.52 -33.12
N SER A 135 4.20 -14.40 -34.06
CA SER A 135 4.96 -15.65 -34.29
C SER A 135 5.30 -15.80 -35.77
N GLY A 136 6.43 -16.41 -36.10
CA GLY A 136 6.85 -16.57 -37.49
C GLY A 136 8.30 -17.03 -37.64
N MET A 137 8.91 -16.77 -38.80
CA MET A 137 10.36 -16.93 -39.00
C MET A 137 10.95 -15.81 -39.87
N GLY A 138 11.77 -14.96 -39.27
CA GLY A 138 12.54 -13.91 -39.92
C GLY A 138 12.00 -12.49 -39.67
N ASP A 139 12.71 -11.50 -40.22
CA ASP A 139 12.44 -10.07 -40.02
C ASP A 139 11.02 -9.66 -40.46
N TYR A 140 10.37 -8.82 -39.66
CA TYR A 140 9.09 -8.18 -39.95
C TYR A 140 9.04 -6.75 -39.40
N ALA A 141 7.98 -6.02 -39.70
CA ALA A 141 7.62 -4.78 -39.01
C ALA A 141 6.14 -4.77 -38.64
N ILE A 142 5.82 -4.48 -37.38
CA ILE A 142 4.46 -4.39 -36.84
C ILE A 142 4.00 -2.94 -36.71
N ASP A 143 2.74 -2.67 -37.04
CA ASP A 143 2.09 -1.38 -36.80
C ASP A 143 0.65 -1.54 -36.27
N VAL A 144 0.27 -0.68 -35.32
CA VAL A 144 -1.11 -0.53 -34.79
C VAL A 144 -1.67 0.79 -35.28
N ARG A 145 -2.91 0.80 -35.78
CA ARG A 145 -3.60 2.00 -36.28
C ARG A 145 -5.02 2.06 -35.75
N VAL A 146 -5.50 3.26 -35.48
CA VAL A 146 -6.93 3.52 -35.22
C VAL A 146 -7.60 4.15 -36.44
N GLY A 147 -8.90 3.90 -36.62
CA GLY A 147 -9.70 4.48 -37.71
C GLY A 147 -9.61 6.01 -37.75
N ALA A 148 -9.50 6.57 -38.96
CA ALA A 148 -9.22 8.00 -39.19
C ALA A 148 -10.27 8.99 -38.65
N ASP A 149 -11.42 8.50 -38.18
CA ASP A 149 -12.59 9.28 -37.72
C ASP A 149 -12.81 9.21 -36.19
N GLN A 150 -11.88 8.64 -35.42
CA GLN A 150 -11.91 8.54 -33.93
C GLN A 150 -10.55 8.96 -33.32
N ALA A 151 -9.92 9.99 -33.88
CA ALA A 151 -8.54 10.37 -33.56
C ALA A 151 -8.46 11.58 -32.61
N ASP A 152 -9.25 11.58 -31.54
CA ASP A 152 -9.00 12.47 -30.40
C ASP A 152 -8.08 11.70 -29.42
N LEU A 153 -6.86 12.19 -29.23
CA LEU A 153 -5.84 11.53 -28.39
C LEU A 153 -5.83 12.09 -26.96
N HIS A 154 -6.47 13.22 -26.69
CA HIS A 154 -6.43 13.91 -25.40
C HIS A 154 -7.74 14.62 -25.09
N GLY A 155 -8.19 14.63 -23.83
CA GLY A 155 -9.54 15.10 -23.53
C GLY A 155 -9.84 16.55 -23.94
N ASP A 156 -11.05 16.75 -24.48
CA ASP A 156 -11.62 18.05 -24.88
C ASP A 156 -12.11 18.97 -23.73
N THR A 157 -12.01 18.53 -22.47
CA THR A 157 -12.50 19.27 -21.29
C THR A 157 -11.47 19.36 -20.18
N LEU A 158 -11.64 20.29 -19.24
CA LEU A 158 -10.76 20.37 -18.05
C LEU A 158 -10.80 19.09 -17.21
N GLU A 159 -11.97 18.42 -17.14
CA GLU A 159 -12.17 17.18 -16.38
C GLU A 159 -11.51 15.97 -17.05
N SER A 160 -11.37 15.98 -18.37
CA SER A 160 -10.77 14.91 -19.17
C SER A 160 -9.33 15.18 -19.63
N ALA A 161 -8.73 16.29 -19.17
CA ALA A 161 -7.42 16.74 -19.63
C ALA A 161 -6.31 15.73 -19.32
N THR A 162 -5.45 15.47 -20.30
CA THR A 162 -4.32 14.55 -20.16
C THR A 162 -3.21 15.20 -19.32
N LEU A 163 -2.62 14.47 -18.36
CA LEU A 163 -1.50 15.01 -17.59
C LEU A 163 -0.26 15.19 -18.49
N LEU A 164 0.23 16.42 -18.57
CA LEU A 164 1.48 16.77 -19.25
C LEU A 164 2.56 17.03 -18.19
N ARG A 165 3.52 16.10 -18.12
CA ARG A 165 4.64 16.18 -17.19
C ARG A 165 5.44 17.46 -17.40
N LEU A 166 5.68 18.18 -16.30
CA LEU A 166 6.61 19.30 -16.26
C LEU A 166 8.04 18.77 -16.18
N LEU A 167 8.84 18.97 -17.23
CA LEU A 167 10.23 18.49 -17.28
C LEU A 167 11.20 19.51 -16.70
N SER A 168 12.19 19.00 -15.95
CA SER A 168 13.33 19.78 -15.46
C SER A 168 14.44 19.91 -16.50
N ASP A 169 15.38 20.84 -16.28
CA ASP A 169 16.58 20.96 -17.11
C ASP A 169 17.46 19.69 -17.09
N ALA A 170 17.45 18.95 -15.97
CA ALA A 170 18.14 17.67 -15.85
C ALA A 170 17.48 16.57 -16.70
N ASP A 171 16.13 16.52 -16.73
CA ASP A 171 15.38 15.55 -17.56
C ASP A 171 15.68 15.77 -19.06
N LEU A 172 15.73 17.02 -19.50
CA LEU A 172 16.02 17.38 -20.89
C LEU A 172 17.47 17.14 -21.30
N ALA A 173 18.40 17.10 -20.34
CA ALA A 173 19.80 16.78 -20.56
C ALA A 173 20.07 15.27 -20.58
N ALA A 174 19.24 14.48 -19.88
CA ALA A 174 19.41 13.03 -19.74
C ALA A 174 19.00 12.22 -20.98
N VAL A 175 18.18 12.77 -21.88
CA VAL A 175 17.63 12.04 -23.04
C VAL A 175 18.02 12.71 -24.37
N SER A 176 18.61 11.93 -25.28
CA SER A 176 18.96 12.36 -26.64
C SER A 176 18.47 11.36 -27.69
N PRO A 177 17.60 11.75 -28.65
CA PRO A 177 17.11 13.12 -28.88
C PRO A 177 15.95 13.53 -27.96
N GLN A 178 15.87 14.83 -27.63
CA GLN A 178 14.79 15.44 -26.83
C GLN A 178 13.37 15.22 -27.42
N ALA A 179 13.27 14.83 -28.69
CA ALA A 179 12.02 14.46 -29.33
C ALA A 179 11.33 13.24 -28.67
N LEU A 180 12.08 12.39 -27.94
CA LEU A 180 11.56 11.26 -27.17
C LEU A 180 10.82 11.67 -25.89
N LEU A 181 10.96 12.93 -25.45
CA LEU A 181 10.35 13.46 -24.23
C LEU A 181 9.08 14.29 -24.49
N MET A 182 8.67 14.47 -25.75
CA MET A 182 7.49 15.25 -26.11
C MET A 182 6.26 14.35 -26.23
N THR A 183 5.16 14.74 -25.57
CA THR A 183 3.86 14.10 -25.71
C THR A 183 3.34 14.33 -27.13
N SER A 184 2.96 13.27 -27.84
CA SER A 184 2.40 13.39 -29.19
C SER A 184 0.89 13.56 -29.11
N GLY A 185 0.32 14.45 -29.93
CA GLY A 185 -1.12 14.68 -30.02
C GLY A 185 -1.55 14.87 -31.47
N ARG A 186 -2.87 14.94 -31.72
CA ARG A 186 -3.41 15.12 -33.06
C ARG A 186 -4.73 15.87 -33.00
N ILE A 187 -4.75 17.06 -33.60
CA ILE A 187 -6.01 17.79 -33.79
C ILE A 187 -6.84 17.07 -34.87
N GLY A 188 -8.05 16.68 -34.48
CA GLY A 188 -9.08 16.05 -35.26
C GLY A 188 -9.65 16.92 -36.39
N PRO A 189 -10.50 16.34 -37.27
CA PRO A 189 -11.02 17.01 -38.47
C PRO A 189 -12.08 18.09 -38.20
N THR A 190 -12.59 18.19 -36.97
CA THR A 190 -13.63 19.13 -36.57
C THR A 190 -13.02 20.46 -36.13
N ALA A 191 -13.61 21.58 -36.55
CA ALA A 191 -13.09 22.91 -36.23
C ALA A 191 -13.15 23.28 -34.74
N ASP A 192 -13.83 22.48 -33.93
CA ASP A 192 -14.03 22.65 -32.49
C ASP A 192 -13.19 21.68 -31.63
N ASP A 193 -12.31 20.89 -32.27
CA ASP A 193 -11.43 19.93 -31.60
C ASP A 193 -10.34 20.64 -30.78
N VAL A 194 -10.22 20.28 -29.49
CA VAL A 194 -9.30 20.92 -28.55
C VAL A 194 -8.64 19.88 -27.66
N ASP A 195 -7.36 19.60 -27.85
CA ASP A 195 -6.64 18.78 -26.88
C ASP A 195 -6.32 19.60 -25.61
N LEU A 196 -6.78 19.14 -24.43
CA LEU A 196 -6.38 19.73 -23.14
C LEU A 196 -5.33 18.90 -22.41
N PHE A 197 -4.33 19.60 -21.90
CA PHE A 197 -3.30 19.05 -21.05
C PHE A 197 -3.30 19.70 -19.67
N ARG A 198 -3.40 18.92 -18.60
CA ARG A 198 -3.20 19.38 -17.23
C ARG A 198 -1.71 19.48 -16.92
N VAL A 199 -1.27 20.59 -16.33
CA VAL A 199 0.09 20.80 -15.86
C VAL A 199 0.05 21.26 -14.40
N ASP A 200 0.70 20.50 -13.53
CA ASP A 200 0.79 20.82 -12.11
C ASP A 200 2.05 21.64 -11.85
N ILE A 201 1.87 22.82 -11.26
CA ILE A 201 2.95 23.73 -10.89
C ILE A 201 3.19 23.58 -9.39
N PRO A 202 4.32 22.96 -8.98
CA PRO A 202 4.56 22.63 -7.57
C PRO A 202 4.90 23.85 -6.72
N TYR A 203 5.52 24.89 -7.32
CA TYR A 203 6.02 26.06 -6.58
C TYR A 203 5.58 27.37 -7.21
N SER A 204 5.34 28.39 -6.38
CA SER A 204 5.03 29.73 -6.86
C SER A 204 6.26 30.42 -7.40
N GLY A 205 6.17 31.04 -8.57
CA GLY A 205 7.33 31.62 -9.25
C GLY A 205 7.94 30.70 -10.30
N THR A 206 7.25 29.61 -10.69
CA THR A 206 7.79 28.65 -11.66
C THR A 206 7.82 29.25 -13.07
N ASP A 207 8.98 29.48 -13.69
CA ASP A 207 9.05 29.82 -15.12
C ASP A 207 8.80 28.57 -15.96
N VAL A 208 7.68 28.59 -16.67
CA VAL A 208 7.25 27.49 -17.53
C VAL A 208 7.38 27.91 -18.98
N VAL A 209 8.04 27.05 -19.76
CA VAL A 209 8.10 27.14 -21.20
C VAL A 209 7.36 25.96 -21.83
N MET A 210 6.21 26.22 -22.43
CA MET A 210 5.41 25.23 -23.16
C MET A 210 5.54 25.45 -24.66
N ARG A 211 5.70 24.36 -25.44
CA ARG A 211 5.92 24.46 -26.88
C ARG A 211 5.19 23.38 -27.66
N GLY A 212 4.61 23.78 -28.78
CA GLY A 212 4.18 22.89 -29.84
C GLY A 212 5.33 22.59 -30.82
N ALA A 213 5.34 21.39 -31.38
CA ALA A 213 6.21 20.97 -32.47
C ALA A 213 5.45 20.01 -33.41
N GLY A 214 5.99 19.70 -34.60
CA GLY A 214 5.36 18.75 -35.53
C GLY A 214 4.91 19.37 -36.85
N GLY A 215 4.11 18.60 -37.61
CA GLY A 215 3.72 18.93 -38.99
C GLY A 215 2.48 19.82 -39.10
N ALA A 216 1.56 19.72 -38.14
CA ALA A 216 0.46 20.68 -37.99
C ALA A 216 0.95 21.97 -37.34
N ASN A 217 0.28 23.09 -37.66
CA ASN A 217 0.54 24.38 -37.03
C ASN A 217 -0.47 24.63 -35.90
N VAL A 218 -0.07 24.35 -34.66
CA VAL A 218 -0.94 24.44 -33.48
C VAL A 218 -0.78 25.74 -32.70
N ASN A 219 -1.90 26.23 -32.16
CA ASN A 219 -1.99 27.34 -31.22
C ASN A 219 -2.10 26.80 -29.78
N GLY A 220 -1.54 27.52 -28.82
CA GLY A 220 -1.60 27.17 -27.40
C GLY A 220 -2.30 28.27 -26.60
N SER A 221 -3.17 27.87 -25.67
CA SER A 221 -3.77 28.76 -24.67
C SER A 221 -3.70 28.12 -23.29
N LEU A 222 -2.93 28.73 -22.40
CA LEU A 222 -2.83 28.36 -21.00
C LEU A 222 -3.96 29.02 -20.20
N VAL A 223 -4.70 28.23 -19.45
CA VAL A 223 -5.78 28.66 -18.55
C VAL A 223 -5.55 28.13 -17.13
N ASP A 224 -6.15 28.77 -16.14
CA ASP A 224 -6.18 28.27 -14.76
C ASP A 224 -7.30 27.23 -14.53
N SER A 225 -7.44 26.74 -13.31
CA SER A 225 -8.46 25.75 -12.93
C SER A 225 -9.90 26.23 -13.02
N SER A 226 -10.14 27.53 -13.22
CA SER A 226 -11.46 28.12 -13.45
C SER A 226 -11.73 28.44 -14.93
N ASP A 227 -10.92 27.90 -15.83
CA ASP A 227 -10.90 28.18 -17.27
C ASP A 227 -10.60 29.64 -17.62
N MET A 228 -9.91 30.38 -16.75
CA MET A 228 -9.56 31.77 -17.00
C MET A 228 -8.20 31.84 -17.72
N ALA A 229 -8.13 32.64 -18.77
CA ALA A 229 -6.92 32.76 -19.60
C ALA A 229 -5.74 33.36 -18.82
N VAL A 230 -4.60 32.67 -18.87
CA VAL A 230 -3.32 33.07 -18.26
C VAL A 230 -2.36 33.59 -19.32
N ALA A 231 -2.11 32.80 -20.37
CA ALA A 231 -1.23 33.17 -21.49
C ALA A 231 -1.65 32.44 -22.78
N SER A 232 -1.35 33.00 -23.95
CA SER A 232 -1.61 32.31 -25.22
C SER A 232 -0.60 32.70 -26.29
N ASP A 233 -0.37 31.82 -27.25
CA ASP A 233 0.40 32.09 -28.46
C ASP A 233 -0.26 31.41 -29.67
N SER A 234 -0.54 32.22 -30.70
CA SER A 234 -1.28 31.84 -31.91
C SER A 234 -0.60 32.35 -33.20
N GLY A 235 0.74 32.34 -33.20
CA GLY A 235 1.57 32.84 -34.31
C GLY A 235 1.53 32.00 -35.61
N SER A 236 2.30 32.41 -36.63
CA SER A 236 2.38 31.74 -37.94
C SER A 236 3.26 30.47 -37.95
N GLY A 237 3.39 29.82 -36.79
CA GLY A 237 4.20 28.64 -36.50
C GLY A 237 3.75 28.07 -35.14
N ASN A 238 4.20 26.86 -34.78
CA ASN A 238 3.77 26.22 -33.54
C ASN A 238 4.01 27.11 -32.31
N PHE A 239 3.06 27.09 -31.38
CA PHE A 239 3.08 27.96 -30.21
C PHE A 239 4.34 27.78 -29.34
N ARG A 240 4.74 28.88 -28.69
CA ARG A 240 5.66 28.88 -27.55
C ARG A 240 5.14 29.84 -26.49
N ILE A 241 4.63 29.29 -25.40
CA ILE A 241 4.25 30.04 -24.21
C ILE A 241 5.44 30.03 -23.25
N ALA A 242 5.84 31.18 -22.75
CA ALA A 242 6.83 31.32 -21.68
C ALA A 242 6.26 32.27 -20.63
N THR A 243 6.00 31.78 -19.42
CA THR A 243 5.39 32.56 -18.34
C THR A 243 5.76 32.02 -16.98
N THR A 244 5.76 32.89 -15.97
CA THR A 244 5.92 32.52 -14.56
C THR A 244 4.56 32.22 -13.95
N LEU A 245 4.42 31.11 -13.23
CA LEU A 245 3.16 30.66 -12.64
C LEU A 245 3.25 30.54 -11.12
N ALA A 246 2.15 30.83 -10.45
CA ALA A 246 1.99 30.49 -9.03
C ALA A 246 1.80 28.97 -8.87
N ALA A 247 2.07 28.42 -7.68
CA ALA A 247 1.78 27.01 -7.38
C ALA A 247 0.29 26.73 -7.59
N GLY A 248 -0.03 25.61 -8.24
CA GLY A 248 -1.40 25.25 -8.57
C GLY A 248 -1.53 24.50 -9.90
N ILE A 249 -2.77 24.20 -10.26
CA ILE A 249 -3.12 23.42 -11.45
C ILE A 249 -3.48 24.37 -12.59
N TYR A 250 -2.86 24.15 -13.76
CA TYR A 250 -3.13 24.88 -14.99
C TYR A 250 -3.43 23.91 -16.13
N TYR A 251 -4.05 24.42 -17.19
CA TYR A 251 -4.40 23.62 -18.35
C TYR A 251 -3.93 24.30 -19.64
N LEU A 252 -3.22 23.56 -20.47
CA LEU A 252 -2.83 23.98 -21.81
C LEU A 252 -3.85 23.45 -22.82
N LYS A 253 -4.60 24.37 -23.43
CA LYS A 253 -5.49 24.10 -24.57
C LYS A 253 -4.69 24.19 -25.86
N VAL A 254 -4.68 23.12 -26.65
CA VAL A 254 -4.03 23.08 -27.96
C VAL A 254 -5.11 23.01 -29.04
N THR A 255 -5.01 23.88 -30.04
CA THR A 255 -5.96 23.94 -31.17
C THR A 255 -5.22 24.13 -32.49
N ALA A 256 -5.84 23.80 -33.62
CA ALA A 256 -5.27 24.12 -34.94
C ALA A 256 -6.36 24.58 -35.91
N ALA A 257 -5.94 25.37 -36.91
CA ALA A 257 -6.82 25.75 -38.02
C ALA A 257 -7.02 24.61 -39.03
N GLU A 258 -6.09 23.65 -39.07
CA GLU A 258 -6.13 22.49 -39.96
C GLU A 258 -5.77 21.23 -39.15
N PRO A 259 -6.42 20.09 -39.41
CA PRO A 259 -6.16 18.85 -38.69
C PRO A 259 -4.75 18.34 -38.91
N GLY A 260 -4.16 17.70 -37.90
CA GLY A 260 -2.88 17.04 -38.07
C GLY A 260 -2.12 16.78 -36.78
N ALA A 261 -1.06 15.98 -36.91
CA ALA A 261 -0.24 15.58 -35.79
C ALA A 261 0.70 16.69 -35.33
N TYR A 262 0.82 16.81 -34.01
CA TYR A 262 1.75 17.70 -33.33
C TYR A 262 2.38 16.97 -32.14
N ARG A 263 3.29 17.66 -31.47
CA ARG A 263 3.91 17.25 -30.21
C ARG A 263 3.93 18.43 -29.27
N VAL A 264 3.80 18.18 -27.98
CA VAL A 264 3.82 19.19 -26.94
C VAL A 264 4.82 18.83 -25.85
N LEU A 265 5.42 19.86 -25.27
CA LEU A 265 6.33 19.77 -24.14
C LEU A 265 6.03 20.91 -23.18
N ALA A 266 6.07 20.61 -21.87
CA ALA A 266 6.16 21.61 -20.82
C ALA A 266 7.51 21.45 -20.09
N GLN A 267 8.30 22.52 -20.08
CA GLN A 267 9.54 22.63 -19.33
C GLN A 267 9.33 23.62 -18.19
N GLY A 268 9.68 23.24 -16.97
CA GLY A 268 9.77 24.14 -15.84
C GLY A 268 11.24 24.43 -15.55
N SER A 269 11.63 25.71 -15.53
CA SER A 269 12.94 26.13 -15.05
C SER A 269 12.73 27.16 -13.97
N GLY A 270 13.17 26.87 -12.75
CA GLY A 270 13.09 27.78 -11.63
C GLY A 270 11.68 28.03 -11.12
N GLY A 271 11.42 27.66 -9.86
CA GLY A 271 10.47 28.31 -8.94
C GLY A 271 11.19 29.37 -8.11
N ASP A 272 12.25 29.93 -8.69
CA ASP A 272 13.32 30.67 -8.05
C ASP A 272 13.27 32.05 -8.68
N ASP A 273 12.65 32.99 -7.96
CA ASP A 273 12.78 34.41 -8.29
C ASP A 273 14.26 34.76 -8.22
N HIS A 274 14.90 34.83 -9.40
CA HIS A 274 16.21 35.40 -9.62
C HIS A 274 16.23 36.89 -9.23
N SER A 275 16.20 37.16 -7.93
CA SER A 275 17.03 38.19 -7.34
C SER A 275 18.41 37.57 -7.12
N ALA A 276 19.47 38.23 -7.57
CA ALA A 276 20.86 37.75 -7.53
C ALA A 276 21.45 37.66 -6.09
N ALA A 277 20.65 37.19 -5.14
CA ALA A 277 20.95 36.91 -3.76
C ALA A 277 20.51 35.49 -3.30
N GLU A 278 19.74 34.73 -4.10
CA GLU A 278 19.17 33.42 -3.66
C GLU A 278 19.77 32.15 -4.29
N ASP A 279 20.52 32.22 -5.39
CA ASP A 279 21.29 31.06 -5.93
C ASP A 279 22.62 30.84 -5.19
N ARG A 280 22.67 31.24 -3.92
CA ARG A 280 23.89 31.09 -3.14
C ARG A 280 23.93 29.64 -2.69
N ASP A 281 24.93 28.93 -3.18
CA ASP A 281 25.42 27.65 -2.65
C ASP A 281 26.80 28.01 -2.07
N SER A 282 26.80 28.31 -0.78
CA SER A 282 27.91 28.97 -0.09
C SER A 282 29.09 28.03 0.15
N ASP A 283 28.88 26.71 0.14
CA ASP A 283 29.92 25.70 0.36
C ASP A 283 30.18 24.78 -0.84
N GLY A 284 29.30 24.79 -1.85
CA GLY A 284 29.51 24.18 -3.15
C GLY A 284 29.13 22.69 -3.21
N ASP A 285 28.21 22.23 -2.36
CA ASP A 285 27.77 20.83 -2.31
C ASP A 285 26.65 20.49 -3.33
N GLY A 286 26.08 21.51 -3.98
CA GLY A 286 25.02 21.38 -4.96
C GLY A 286 23.60 21.54 -4.41
N VAL A 287 23.45 21.83 -3.12
CA VAL A 287 22.20 22.25 -2.48
C VAL A 287 22.26 23.77 -2.26
N ILE A 288 21.18 24.48 -2.61
CA ILE A 288 21.15 25.94 -2.43
C ILE A 288 20.97 26.30 -0.94
N ASP A 289 21.58 27.40 -0.48
CA ASP A 289 21.56 27.88 0.91
C ASP A 289 20.14 27.96 1.52
N SER A 290 19.09 28.13 0.70
CA SER A 290 17.70 28.20 1.14
C SER A 290 17.02 26.83 1.36
N ARG A 291 17.63 25.77 0.85
CA ARG A 291 17.20 24.36 0.98
C ARG A 291 18.21 23.51 1.76
N ASP A 292 19.33 24.11 2.14
CA ASP A 292 20.40 23.50 2.89
C ASP A 292 20.26 23.87 4.37
N ALA A 293 20.13 22.86 5.24
CA ALA A 293 20.11 23.07 6.69
C ALA A 293 21.47 23.56 7.23
N PHE A 294 22.56 23.32 6.50
CA PHE A 294 23.92 23.72 6.82
C PHE A 294 24.62 24.43 5.65
N PRO A 295 24.19 25.66 5.27
CA PRO A 295 24.69 26.40 4.10
C PRO A 295 26.18 26.76 4.06
N ASN A 296 27.01 26.30 5.00
CA ASN A 296 28.45 26.56 4.99
C ASN A 296 29.26 25.29 5.31
N ASP A 297 28.63 24.12 5.28
CA ASP A 297 29.23 22.81 5.48
C ASP A 297 28.86 21.86 4.34
N ALA A 298 29.70 21.81 3.31
CA ALA A 298 29.48 20.96 2.13
C ALA A 298 29.47 19.44 2.39
N SER A 299 29.55 19.01 3.65
CA SER A 299 29.36 17.62 4.07
C SER A 299 28.02 17.34 4.72
N GLU A 300 27.14 18.33 4.86
CA GLU A 300 25.82 18.23 5.49
C GLU A 300 24.81 19.10 4.75
N SER A 301 23.64 18.55 4.42
CA SER A 301 22.59 19.31 3.74
C SER A 301 21.19 19.15 4.37
N GLU A 302 21.01 18.15 5.24
CA GLU A 302 19.73 17.76 5.83
C GLU A 302 19.83 17.72 7.37
N ASP A 303 18.77 18.15 8.05
CA ASP A 303 18.55 18.03 9.51
C ASP A 303 17.10 17.57 9.73
N ARG A 304 16.81 16.29 9.42
CA ARG A 304 15.42 15.81 9.40
C ARG A 304 14.80 15.74 10.79
N ASP A 305 15.61 15.60 11.84
CA ASP A 305 15.14 15.55 13.23
C ASP A 305 15.20 16.93 13.93
N ALA A 306 15.57 17.98 13.18
CA ALA A 306 15.61 19.38 13.60
C ALA A 306 16.36 19.60 14.93
N ASN A 307 17.46 18.87 15.12
CA ASN A 307 18.27 18.95 16.33
C ASN A 307 19.44 19.95 16.22
N GLY A 308 19.69 20.49 15.02
CA GLY A 308 20.77 21.41 14.70
C GLY A 308 22.10 20.73 14.33
N VAL A 309 22.11 19.43 14.09
CA VAL A 309 23.26 18.60 13.66
C VAL A 309 22.85 17.82 12.42
N GLY A 310 23.68 17.87 11.38
CA GLY A 310 23.33 17.27 10.10
C GLY A 310 23.26 15.75 10.11
N ASP A 311 22.44 15.24 9.21
CA ASP A 311 22.12 13.82 9.10
C ASP A 311 23.31 12.94 8.68
N ASN A 312 24.37 13.45 8.04
CA ASN A 312 25.57 12.65 7.76
C ASN A 312 26.40 12.42 9.04
N ALA A 313 26.36 13.36 9.99
CA ALA A 313 26.99 13.26 11.31
C ALA A 313 26.11 12.49 12.30
N HIS A 314 24.79 12.64 12.23
CA HIS A 314 23.83 11.95 13.08
C HIS A 314 22.66 11.37 12.26
N PRO A 315 22.86 10.21 11.61
CA PRO A 315 21.84 9.60 10.77
C PRO A 315 20.59 9.22 11.55
N ILE A 316 19.45 9.21 10.85
CA ILE A 316 18.21 8.68 11.41
C ILE A 316 18.38 7.18 11.73
N ALA A 317 17.87 6.76 12.89
CA ALA A 317 17.95 5.38 13.33
C ALA A 317 17.35 4.42 12.27
N ALA A 318 18.11 3.40 11.88
CA ALA A 318 17.64 2.38 10.92
C ALA A 318 16.72 1.32 11.55
N THR A 319 16.76 1.21 12.88
CA THR A 319 15.97 0.29 13.69
C THR A 319 15.40 1.03 14.89
N TYR A 320 14.25 0.60 15.39
CA TYR A 320 13.56 1.18 16.54
C TYR A 320 14.24 0.76 17.86
N MET A 321 15.50 1.15 18.00
CA MET A 321 16.36 0.91 19.16
C MET A 321 16.91 2.25 19.61
N TYR A 322 16.50 2.67 20.80
CA TYR A 322 16.93 3.94 21.39
C TYR A 322 17.53 3.68 22.77
N ASP A 323 18.70 4.26 22.99
CA ASP A 323 19.40 4.25 24.26
C ASP A 323 18.75 5.26 25.22
N SER A 324 18.95 5.04 26.51
CA SER A 324 18.49 5.93 27.57
C SER A 324 19.43 7.12 27.72
N ALA A 325 18.86 8.33 27.78
CA ALA A 325 19.59 9.52 28.20
C ALA A 325 19.91 9.55 29.71
N PHE A 326 19.34 8.62 30.50
CA PHE A 326 19.37 8.66 31.96
C PHE A 326 20.16 7.52 32.60
N ALA A 327 20.42 6.44 31.85
CA ALA A 327 21.15 5.28 32.32
C ALA A 327 22.06 4.71 31.21
N ASP A 328 23.35 4.57 31.52
CA ASP A 328 24.33 3.97 30.61
C ASP A 328 23.94 2.52 30.25
N ASP A 329 24.07 2.15 28.97
CA ASP A 329 23.76 0.83 28.43
C ASP A 329 22.31 0.34 28.66
N ALA A 330 21.38 1.26 28.95
CA ALA A 330 19.95 0.96 29.10
C ALA A 330 19.16 1.42 27.86
N SER A 331 18.06 0.73 27.54
CA SER A 331 17.14 1.16 26.49
C SER A 331 16.04 2.05 27.06
N SER A 332 15.70 3.11 26.34
CA SER A 332 14.52 3.94 26.63
C SER A 332 13.22 3.36 26.08
N VAL A 333 13.27 2.31 25.26
CA VAL A 333 12.12 1.77 24.53
C VAL A 333 11.22 0.89 25.41
N SER A 334 9.95 1.28 25.60
CA SER A 334 9.01 0.50 26.42
C SER A 334 7.55 0.58 25.96
N TYR A 335 6.97 -0.58 25.60
CA TYR A 335 5.56 -0.72 25.19
C TYR A 335 4.97 -2.11 25.50
N SER A 336 5.38 -2.74 26.61
CA SER A 336 5.00 -4.12 26.94
C SER A 336 3.49 -4.37 26.99
N GLY A 337 2.69 -3.36 27.37
CA GLY A 337 1.24 -3.47 27.46
C GLY A 337 0.55 -3.58 26.11
N GLN A 338 1.16 -3.03 25.07
CA GLN A 338 0.69 -3.07 23.70
C GLN A 338 0.88 -4.47 23.14
N THR A 339 2.07 -5.06 23.31
CA THR A 339 2.34 -6.46 22.94
C THR A 339 1.37 -7.43 23.62
N ALA A 340 1.10 -7.24 24.92
CA ALA A 340 0.13 -8.08 25.64
C ALA A 340 -1.29 -7.96 25.04
N ARG A 341 -1.71 -6.78 24.57
CA ARG A 341 -3.01 -6.60 23.91
C ARG A 341 -3.06 -7.16 22.49
N GLN A 342 -1.96 -7.08 21.73
CA GLN A 342 -1.84 -7.79 20.45
C GLN A 342 -2.05 -9.30 20.66
N LEU A 343 -1.43 -9.88 21.70
CA LEU A 343 -1.62 -11.28 22.06
C LEU A 343 -3.07 -11.58 22.47
N LEU A 344 -3.71 -10.72 23.28
CA LEU A 344 -5.12 -10.92 23.64
C LEU A 344 -6.03 -10.91 22.41
N ILE A 345 -5.81 -10.03 21.43
CA ILE A 345 -6.60 -9.99 20.18
C ILE A 345 -6.39 -11.27 19.35
N VAL A 346 -5.13 -11.67 19.15
CA VAL A 346 -4.80 -12.87 18.35
C VAL A 346 -5.32 -14.14 19.04
N ASN A 347 -5.20 -14.23 20.36
CA ASN A 347 -5.67 -15.39 21.11
C ASN A 347 -7.19 -15.44 21.23
N MET A 348 -7.88 -14.30 21.28
CA MET A 348 -9.34 -14.25 21.18
C MET A 348 -9.79 -14.80 19.82
N LYS A 349 -9.13 -14.42 18.73
CA LYS A 349 -9.40 -15.00 17.40
C LYS A 349 -9.22 -16.52 17.41
N SER A 350 -8.12 -17.01 17.98
CA SER A 350 -7.83 -18.45 18.08
C SER A 350 -8.88 -19.19 18.92
N GLU A 351 -9.28 -18.61 20.06
CA GLU A 351 -10.31 -19.17 20.94
C GLU A 351 -11.64 -19.34 20.21
N ILE A 352 -12.10 -18.29 19.52
CA ILE A 352 -13.36 -18.30 18.76
C ILE A 352 -13.30 -19.32 17.61
N GLY A 353 -12.19 -19.36 16.87
CA GLY A 353 -12.02 -20.28 15.75
C GLY A 353 -11.93 -21.76 16.15
N ASN A 354 -11.59 -22.04 17.41
CA ASN A 354 -11.52 -23.41 17.95
C ASN A 354 -12.80 -23.83 18.68
N LEU A 355 -13.86 -23.00 18.63
CA LEU A 355 -15.13 -23.38 19.22
C LEU A 355 -15.75 -24.56 18.45
N THR A 356 -16.38 -25.43 19.22
CA THR A 356 -17.33 -26.44 18.73
C THR A 356 -18.68 -26.13 19.34
N GLU A 357 -19.73 -26.78 18.88
CA GLU A 357 -21.08 -26.61 19.45
C GLU A 357 -21.08 -26.94 20.96
N LEU A 358 -21.61 -26.01 21.77
CA LEU A 358 -21.62 -26.07 23.25
C LEU A 358 -23.05 -25.91 23.80
N VAL A 359 -23.98 -26.70 23.29
CA VAL A 359 -25.42 -26.64 23.61
C VAL A 359 -25.69 -26.42 25.11
N GLY A 360 -26.33 -25.29 25.45
CA GLY A 360 -26.72 -24.92 26.82
C GLY A 360 -25.57 -24.59 27.78
N MET A 361 -24.40 -24.19 27.25
CA MET A 361 -23.24 -23.76 28.03
C MET A 361 -22.94 -22.25 27.87
N GLU A 362 -23.99 -21.44 27.76
CA GLU A 362 -23.93 -19.99 27.48
C GLU A 362 -23.03 -19.24 28.48
N ASP A 363 -23.21 -19.51 29.78
CA ASP A 363 -22.43 -18.86 30.85
C ASP A 363 -20.94 -19.21 30.77
N LEU A 364 -20.61 -20.47 30.41
CA LEU A 364 -19.22 -20.90 30.26
C LEU A 364 -18.58 -20.21 29.05
N LEU A 365 -19.26 -20.21 27.90
CA LEU A 365 -18.73 -19.59 26.70
C LEU A 365 -18.58 -18.09 26.87
N ARG A 366 -19.55 -17.43 27.52
CA ARG A 366 -19.45 -16.02 27.89
C ARG A 366 -18.22 -15.73 28.72
N ALA A 367 -17.97 -16.51 29.77
CA ALA A 367 -16.78 -16.34 30.61
C ALA A 367 -15.47 -16.49 29.80
N ARG A 368 -15.40 -17.47 28.90
CA ARG A 368 -14.22 -17.72 28.04
C ARG A 368 -13.95 -16.56 27.07
N VAL A 369 -14.97 -16.03 26.41
CA VAL A 369 -14.80 -14.95 25.42
C VAL A 369 -14.63 -13.59 26.10
N SER A 370 -15.39 -13.31 27.17
CA SER A 370 -15.27 -12.06 27.93
C SER A 370 -13.95 -11.93 28.68
N PHE A 371 -13.22 -13.02 28.95
CA PHE A 371 -11.88 -13.00 29.56
C PHE A 371 -10.94 -11.99 28.87
N TYR A 372 -10.92 -11.96 27.53
CA TYR A 372 -10.05 -11.06 26.77
C TYR A 372 -10.42 -9.58 26.96
N MET A 373 -11.70 -9.30 27.16
CA MET A 373 -12.22 -7.96 27.38
C MET A 373 -12.03 -7.48 28.83
N THR A 374 -12.16 -8.37 29.81
CA THR A 374 -12.11 -8.01 31.24
C THR A 374 -10.71 -8.16 31.85
N GLY A 375 -9.91 -9.11 31.38
CA GLY A 375 -8.61 -9.47 31.92
C GLY A 375 -8.66 -10.11 33.31
N GLU A 376 -9.80 -10.66 33.72
CA GLU A 376 -9.91 -11.34 35.03
C GLU A 376 -9.02 -12.59 35.08
N GLY A 377 -8.02 -12.60 35.97
CA GLY A 377 -7.05 -13.70 36.07
C GLY A 377 -6.00 -13.75 34.95
N VAL A 378 -5.87 -12.68 34.16
CA VAL A 378 -4.99 -12.64 32.98
C VAL A 378 -3.52 -12.89 33.33
N ASP A 379 -3.03 -12.35 34.44
CA ASP A 379 -1.60 -12.38 34.80
C ASP A 379 -1.06 -13.80 35.00
N ASP A 380 -1.87 -14.69 35.55
CA ASP A 380 -1.52 -16.09 35.84
C ASP A 380 -1.87 -17.03 34.67
N THR A 381 -2.53 -16.54 33.62
CA THR A 381 -3.02 -17.35 32.51
C THR A 381 -1.92 -17.52 31.46
N PRO A 382 -1.56 -18.76 31.05
CA PRO A 382 -0.65 -18.99 29.94
C PRO A 382 -1.17 -18.37 28.64
N HIS A 383 -0.36 -17.57 27.94
CA HIS A 383 -0.79 -16.95 26.69
C HIS A 383 -0.78 -17.96 25.52
N GLY A 384 -0.02 -19.06 25.60
CA GLY A 384 -0.09 -20.17 24.63
C GLY A 384 0.26 -19.82 23.18
N PHE A 385 0.77 -18.62 22.92
CA PHE A 385 1.13 -18.15 21.59
C PHE A 385 2.33 -18.93 21.05
N THR A 386 2.26 -19.32 19.78
CA THR A 386 3.33 -20.03 19.08
C THR A 386 3.56 -19.39 17.72
N VAL A 387 4.81 -19.31 17.30
CA VAL A 387 5.18 -18.84 15.96
C VAL A 387 5.18 -19.99 14.96
N ALA A 388 5.02 -19.68 13.68
CA ALA A 388 4.80 -20.68 12.64
C ALA A 388 5.98 -21.66 12.44
N GLY A 389 7.22 -21.23 12.65
CA GLY A 389 8.42 -22.08 12.62
C GLY A 389 8.61 -22.95 13.87
N GLY A 390 7.82 -22.72 14.92
CA GLY A 390 7.83 -23.51 16.16
C GLY A 390 8.92 -23.13 17.17
N GLU A 391 9.67 -22.06 16.91
CA GLU A 391 10.61 -21.49 17.89
C GLU A 391 9.88 -21.08 19.18
N PRO A 392 10.55 -21.18 20.34
CA PRO A 392 10.00 -20.64 21.58
C PRO A 392 9.86 -19.12 21.48
N VAL A 393 8.95 -18.55 22.26
CA VAL A 393 8.69 -17.12 22.32
C VAL A 393 8.98 -16.55 23.70
N LYS A 394 9.43 -15.30 23.75
CA LYS A 394 9.60 -14.50 24.97
C LYS A 394 8.93 -13.14 24.77
N PRO A 395 8.49 -12.44 25.83
CA PRO A 395 8.31 -12.94 27.20
C PRO A 395 7.18 -13.97 27.29
N GLY A 396 7.22 -14.83 28.32
CA GLY A 396 6.22 -15.87 28.57
C GLY A 396 6.60 -16.75 29.78
N PRO A 397 5.76 -17.74 30.16
CA PRO A 397 4.63 -18.26 29.39
C PRO A 397 3.26 -17.60 29.66
N THR A 398 3.13 -16.67 30.62
CA THR A 398 1.84 -16.03 30.93
C THR A 398 1.68 -14.64 30.33
N TYR A 399 0.44 -14.15 30.23
CA TYR A 399 0.23 -12.75 29.83
C TYR A 399 0.88 -11.78 30.82
N GLY A 400 0.92 -12.11 32.11
CA GLY A 400 1.57 -11.31 33.15
C GLY A 400 3.09 -11.18 32.95
N ASP A 401 3.75 -12.20 32.40
CA ASP A 401 5.17 -12.16 32.03
C ASP A 401 5.43 -11.15 30.89
N VAL A 402 4.44 -10.97 30.00
CA VAL A 402 4.47 -9.94 28.97
C VAL A 402 4.17 -8.57 29.58
N SER A 403 3.03 -8.42 30.25
CA SER A 403 2.66 -7.20 30.98
C SER A 403 1.45 -7.45 31.87
N THR A 404 1.49 -6.95 33.11
CA THR A 404 0.44 -7.21 34.11
C THR A 404 -0.83 -6.38 33.91
N GLY A 405 -1.97 -6.94 34.30
CA GLY A 405 -3.28 -6.31 34.38
C GLY A 405 -3.89 -5.89 33.04
N LYS A 406 -3.48 -6.49 31.92
CA LYS A 406 -3.92 -6.07 30.59
C LYS A 406 -5.25 -6.69 30.18
N ASN A 407 -6.08 -5.87 29.53
CA ASN A 407 -7.36 -6.26 28.94
C ASN A 407 -7.65 -5.36 27.73
N LEU A 408 -8.62 -5.77 26.92
CA LEU A 408 -9.06 -5.02 25.74
C LEU A 408 -10.19 -4.02 26.04
N GLY A 409 -11.08 -4.35 26.99
CA GLY A 409 -12.27 -3.55 27.27
C GLY A 409 -11.94 -2.13 27.70
N SER A 410 -11.01 -1.96 28.64
CA SER A 410 -10.59 -0.62 29.11
C SER A 410 -9.89 0.23 28.06
N LYS A 411 -9.43 -0.38 26.96
CA LYS A 411 -8.73 0.31 25.86
C LYS A 411 -9.52 0.33 24.56
N THR A 412 -10.76 -0.16 24.58
CA THR A 412 -11.68 0.03 23.46
C THR A 412 -12.02 1.51 23.34
N ALA A 413 -12.03 2.05 22.13
CA ALA A 413 -12.23 3.47 21.85
C ALA A 413 -13.43 4.04 22.62
N GLY A 414 -13.21 5.15 23.31
CA GLY A 414 -14.21 5.81 24.15
C GLY A 414 -14.29 5.32 25.60
N GLN A 415 -13.62 4.22 25.97
CA GLN A 415 -13.67 3.68 27.34
C GLN A 415 -12.68 4.36 28.28
N ASP A 416 -11.47 4.67 27.82
CA ASP A 416 -10.48 5.41 28.60
C ASP A 416 -10.70 6.91 28.51
N LYS A 417 -10.98 7.43 27.32
CA LYS A 417 -11.39 8.82 27.09
C LYS A 417 -12.54 8.89 26.09
N ALA A 418 -13.63 9.54 26.48
CA ALA A 418 -14.82 9.67 25.63
C ALA A 418 -14.53 10.43 24.33
N GLU A 419 -13.56 11.37 24.33
CA GLU A 419 -13.15 12.10 23.12
C GLU A 419 -12.54 11.22 22.02
N HIS A 420 -12.12 9.99 22.31
CA HIS A 420 -11.60 9.06 21.29
C HIS A 420 -12.71 8.45 20.41
N VAL A 421 -13.99 8.67 20.75
CA VAL A 421 -15.09 8.54 19.79
C VAL A 421 -15.19 9.85 19.02
N LEU A 422 -14.43 9.92 17.91
CA LEU A 422 -14.27 11.14 17.14
C LEU A 422 -15.61 11.63 16.58
N GLY A 423 -15.93 12.90 16.82
CA GLY A 423 -17.23 13.48 16.47
C GLY A 423 -18.37 13.16 17.45
N GLY A 424 -18.09 12.41 18.53
CA GLY A 424 -19.06 12.10 19.59
C GLY A 424 -20.11 11.06 19.22
N GLU A 425 -19.94 10.35 18.11
CA GLU A 425 -20.81 9.27 17.66
C GLU A 425 -20.02 8.08 17.11
N PHE A 426 -20.53 6.87 17.36
CA PHE A 426 -20.10 5.65 16.71
C PHE A 426 -21.25 5.13 15.84
N PHE A 427 -20.93 4.68 14.62
CA PHE A 427 -21.93 4.31 13.62
C PHE A 427 -21.47 3.12 12.75
N GLY A 428 -22.38 2.66 11.88
CA GLY A 428 -22.11 1.59 10.90
C GLY A 428 -22.62 0.21 11.29
N TRP A 429 -23.53 0.12 12.27
CA TRP A 429 -24.25 -1.11 12.63
C TRP A 429 -25.67 -0.77 13.13
N ASP A 430 -26.69 -1.19 12.40
CA ASP A 430 -28.09 -0.77 12.59
C ASP A 430 -28.74 -1.36 13.85
N ALA A 431 -28.25 -2.52 14.31
CA ALA A 431 -28.78 -3.14 15.53
C ALA A 431 -28.41 -2.37 16.81
N LEU A 432 -27.48 -1.40 16.72
CA LEU A 432 -27.09 -0.58 17.87
C LEU A 432 -28.01 0.62 18.06
N ALA A 433 -28.21 1.01 19.32
CA ALA A 433 -29.00 2.18 19.64
C ALA A 433 -28.21 3.47 19.34
N GLY A 434 -28.91 4.57 19.06
CA GLY A 434 -28.27 5.88 18.93
C GLY A 434 -27.50 6.25 20.20
N GLY A 435 -26.24 6.66 20.04
CA GLY A 435 -25.32 6.97 21.15
C GLY A 435 -24.59 5.75 21.72
N SER A 436 -24.66 4.59 21.06
CA SER A 436 -23.79 3.45 21.36
C SER A 436 -22.31 3.79 21.22
N MET A 437 -21.50 3.07 21.98
CA MET A 437 -20.05 3.15 22.00
C MET A 437 -19.45 1.94 21.27
N PRO A 438 -18.20 2.00 20.80
CA PRO A 438 -17.52 0.85 20.18
C PRO A 438 -17.58 -0.44 21.01
N ILE A 439 -17.51 -0.35 22.34
CA ILE A 439 -17.63 -1.53 23.23
C ILE A 439 -19.01 -2.20 23.14
N ASP A 440 -20.07 -1.47 22.79
CA ASP A 440 -21.41 -2.04 22.66
C ASP A 440 -21.49 -2.96 21.44
N LEU A 441 -20.76 -2.66 20.36
CA LEU A 441 -20.63 -3.56 19.23
C LEU A 441 -19.87 -4.84 19.59
N VAL A 442 -18.79 -4.72 20.36
CA VAL A 442 -18.05 -5.88 20.86
C VAL A 442 -18.96 -6.79 21.70
N ASN A 443 -19.74 -6.20 22.61
CA ASN A 443 -20.70 -6.95 23.42
C ASN A 443 -21.78 -7.60 22.55
N HIS A 444 -22.29 -6.89 21.54
CA HIS A 444 -23.25 -7.44 20.59
C HIS A 444 -22.70 -8.65 19.82
N TYR A 445 -21.45 -8.59 19.34
CA TYR A 445 -20.79 -9.72 18.70
C TYR A 445 -20.57 -10.89 19.66
N ILE A 446 -20.18 -10.63 20.91
CA ILE A 446 -20.05 -11.69 21.94
C ILE A 446 -21.41 -12.37 22.16
N ASP A 447 -22.49 -11.59 22.33
CA ASP A 447 -23.84 -12.13 22.53
C ASP A 447 -24.33 -12.96 21.35
N SER A 448 -24.04 -12.50 20.12
CA SER A 448 -24.43 -13.20 18.90
C SER A 448 -23.65 -14.50 18.72
N LEU A 449 -22.33 -14.47 18.93
CA LEU A 449 -21.50 -15.67 18.92
C LEU A 449 -21.93 -16.70 19.96
N ILE A 450 -22.25 -16.26 21.19
CA ILE A 450 -22.71 -17.17 22.24
C ILE A 450 -24.02 -17.83 21.81
N THR A 451 -24.94 -17.05 21.23
CA THR A 451 -26.21 -17.59 20.75
C THR A 451 -25.96 -18.66 19.68
N GLU A 452 -25.17 -18.34 18.65
CA GLU A 452 -24.87 -19.27 17.55
C GLU A 452 -24.20 -20.55 18.05
N ALA A 453 -23.19 -20.46 18.92
CA ALA A 453 -22.41 -21.62 19.32
C ALA A 453 -23.05 -22.47 20.44
N THR A 454 -24.27 -22.15 20.88
CA THR A 454 -24.93 -22.85 21.99
C THR A 454 -26.41 -23.16 21.79
N ASP A 455 -27.02 -22.73 20.68
CA ASP A 455 -28.45 -22.93 20.44
C ASP A 455 -28.79 -24.37 20.00
N GLY A 456 -27.79 -25.19 19.67
CA GLY A 456 -27.94 -26.56 19.18
C GLY A 456 -28.52 -26.67 17.77
N ASN A 457 -28.55 -25.57 17.02
CA ASN A 457 -28.93 -25.53 15.62
C ASN A 457 -27.67 -25.58 14.76
N THR A 458 -27.76 -26.27 13.64
CA THR A 458 -26.69 -26.26 12.64
C THR A 458 -27.31 -25.77 11.33
N PRO A 459 -26.94 -24.57 10.86
CA PRO A 459 -27.43 -24.04 9.60
C PRO A 459 -27.22 -25.01 8.44
N LEU A 460 -28.21 -25.09 7.55
CA LEU A 460 -28.10 -25.77 6.27
C LEU A 460 -27.88 -24.72 5.19
N ILE A 461 -26.74 -24.82 4.51
CA ILE A 461 -26.35 -23.93 3.42
C ILE A 461 -26.74 -24.60 2.10
N SER A 462 -27.53 -23.90 1.29
CA SER A 462 -27.98 -24.42 0.01
C SER A 462 -26.87 -24.30 -1.03
N THR A 463 -26.39 -25.44 -1.53
CA THR A 463 -25.36 -25.50 -2.57
C THR A 463 -25.89 -26.14 -3.84
N VAL A 464 -25.18 -26.00 -4.95
CA VAL A 464 -25.49 -26.73 -6.21
C VAL A 464 -25.54 -28.25 -5.99
N GLY A 465 -24.76 -28.77 -5.04
CA GLY A 465 -24.77 -30.17 -4.62
C GLY A 465 -25.92 -30.58 -3.69
N GLY A 466 -26.80 -29.65 -3.32
CA GLY A 466 -27.84 -29.79 -2.30
C GLY A 466 -27.46 -29.13 -0.98
N ASP A 467 -28.33 -29.25 0.03
CA ASP A 467 -28.11 -28.61 1.32
C ASP A 467 -26.98 -29.29 2.12
N VAL A 468 -26.03 -28.49 2.61
CA VAL A 468 -24.87 -28.95 3.39
C VAL A 468 -24.88 -28.28 4.77
N SER A 469 -24.63 -29.04 5.83
CA SER A 469 -24.50 -28.48 7.19
C SER A 469 -23.23 -27.64 7.32
N LEU A 470 -23.37 -26.44 7.89
CA LEU A 470 -22.24 -25.58 8.22
C LEU A 470 -21.40 -26.19 9.34
N ASP A 471 -20.08 -26.24 9.16
CA ASP A 471 -19.12 -26.85 10.07
C ASP A 471 -18.34 -25.83 10.93
N ALA A 472 -18.80 -24.58 10.97
CA ALA A 472 -18.19 -23.47 11.71
C ALA A 472 -19.22 -22.75 12.60
N VAL A 473 -19.16 -22.97 13.92
CA VAL A 473 -20.13 -22.42 14.90
C VAL A 473 -19.95 -20.93 15.21
N PHE A 474 -18.92 -20.30 14.65
CA PHE A 474 -18.67 -18.87 14.77
C PHE A 474 -19.14 -18.09 13.51
N VAL A 475 -19.72 -18.80 12.54
CA VAL A 475 -20.35 -18.24 11.35
C VAL A 475 -21.83 -18.54 11.43
N ASP A 476 -22.68 -17.53 11.27
CA ASP A 476 -24.13 -17.74 11.28
C ASP A 476 -24.72 -18.00 9.90
N ALA A 477 -26.01 -18.36 9.85
CA ALA A 477 -26.75 -18.60 8.61
C ALA A 477 -26.86 -17.38 7.68
N HIS A 478 -26.49 -16.19 8.15
CA HIS A 478 -26.54 -14.93 7.40
C HIS A 478 -25.18 -14.53 6.84
N GLY A 479 -24.16 -15.38 6.98
CA GLY A 479 -22.81 -15.11 6.47
C GLY A 479 -22.00 -14.15 7.34
N ARG A 480 -22.32 -14.02 8.63
CA ARG A 480 -21.53 -13.21 9.57
C ARG A 480 -20.51 -14.10 10.28
N ASP A 481 -19.24 -13.92 9.94
CA ASP A 481 -18.11 -14.55 10.64
C ASP A 481 -17.71 -13.69 11.86
N TYR A 482 -18.17 -14.08 13.05
CA TYR A 482 -17.88 -13.38 14.30
C TYR A 482 -16.40 -13.47 14.71
N GLN A 483 -15.65 -14.47 14.22
CA GLN A 483 -14.21 -14.55 14.45
C GLN A 483 -13.48 -13.41 13.73
N GLN A 484 -13.81 -13.17 12.45
CA GLN A 484 -13.19 -12.09 11.68
C GLN A 484 -13.69 -10.71 12.15
N LEU A 485 -15.00 -10.52 12.27
CA LEU A 485 -15.59 -9.25 12.71
C LEU A 485 -14.96 -8.77 14.02
N MET A 486 -14.87 -9.66 15.01
CA MET A 486 -14.30 -9.34 16.32
C MET A 486 -12.83 -8.96 16.23
N GLN A 487 -12.01 -9.77 15.55
CA GLN A 487 -10.57 -9.53 15.48
C GLN A 487 -10.26 -8.22 14.77
N LYS A 488 -10.85 -7.98 13.59
CA LYS A 488 -10.52 -6.80 12.78
C LYS A 488 -11.03 -5.53 13.43
N PHE A 489 -12.24 -5.56 13.96
CA PHE A 489 -12.80 -4.42 14.66
C PHE A 489 -11.97 -4.06 15.90
N LEU A 490 -11.54 -5.03 16.71
CA LEU A 490 -10.65 -4.76 17.86
C LEU A 490 -9.27 -4.24 17.42
N GLY A 491 -8.77 -4.64 16.25
CA GLY A 491 -7.59 -4.02 15.64
C GLY A 491 -7.78 -2.51 15.48
N GLY A 492 -8.92 -2.07 14.93
CA GLY A 492 -9.27 -0.66 14.79
C GLY A 492 -9.59 0.03 16.12
N ALA A 493 -10.53 -0.52 16.88
CA ALA A 493 -11.10 0.07 18.09
C ALA A 493 -10.22 -0.05 19.33
N VAL A 494 -9.13 -0.82 19.30
CA VAL A 494 -8.13 -0.85 20.36
C VAL A 494 -6.79 -0.38 19.81
N ALA A 495 -6.16 -1.13 18.90
CA ALA A 495 -4.78 -0.82 18.52
C ALA A 495 -4.67 0.51 17.76
N PHE A 496 -5.43 0.68 16.68
CA PHE A 496 -5.38 1.90 15.88
C PHE A 496 -5.86 3.12 16.65
N SER A 497 -7.03 3.06 17.30
CA SER A 497 -7.57 4.18 18.06
C SER A 497 -6.65 4.63 19.20
N GLN A 498 -6.02 3.68 19.90
CA GLN A 498 -5.10 4.02 20.99
C GLN A 498 -3.82 4.61 20.42
N GLY A 499 -3.24 4.00 19.39
CA GLY A 499 -2.03 4.52 18.75
C GLY A 499 -2.20 5.96 18.30
N THR A 500 -3.26 6.26 17.55
CA THR A 500 -3.40 7.54 16.85
C THR A 500 -4.15 8.60 17.67
N ALA A 501 -5.34 8.27 18.19
CA ALA A 501 -6.19 9.23 18.89
C ALA A 501 -5.82 9.42 20.38
N ASP A 502 -5.06 8.50 21.01
CA ASP A 502 -4.58 8.65 22.40
C ASP A 502 -3.09 9.02 22.45
N TYR A 503 -2.23 8.09 22.02
CA TYR A 503 -0.80 8.18 22.28
C TYR A 503 -0.07 9.20 21.41
N LEU A 504 -0.33 9.21 20.09
CA LEU A 504 0.25 10.23 19.19
C LEU A 504 -0.41 11.61 19.32
N SER A 505 -1.51 11.72 20.05
CA SER A 505 -2.18 13.00 20.37
C SER A 505 -1.70 13.60 21.71
N THR A 506 -0.49 13.23 22.15
CA THR A 506 0.10 13.66 23.42
C THR A 506 0.52 15.13 23.39
N ASN A 507 0.32 15.85 24.50
CA ASN A 507 0.98 17.14 24.72
C ASN A 507 2.45 16.93 25.15
N TRP A 508 3.36 16.89 24.17
CA TRP A 508 4.75 16.45 24.36
C TRP A 508 5.52 17.26 25.42
N HIS A 509 5.32 18.58 25.46
CA HIS A 509 6.00 19.50 26.39
C HIS A 509 5.80 19.15 27.87
N GLU A 510 4.68 18.51 28.22
CA GLU A 510 4.38 18.12 29.61
C GLU A 510 5.17 16.89 30.09
N TYR A 511 5.75 16.12 29.16
CA TYR A 511 6.26 14.78 29.43
C TYR A 511 7.75 14.59 29.11
N LEU A 512 8.52 15.66 28.92
CA LEU A 512 9.95 15.62 28.59
C LEU A 512 10.88 15.34 29.79
N THR A 513 10.34 15.10 30.98
CA THR A 513 11.14 14.77 32.17
C THR A 513 11.18 13.27 32.41
N GLN A 514 12.32 12.80 32.94
CA GLN A 514 12.49 11.39 33.32
C GLN A 514 11.38 10.96 34.28
N ILE A 515 10.77 9.81 34.01
CA ILE A 515 9.86 9.19 34.97
C ILE A 515 10.69 8.58 36.11
N ASP A 516 10.32 8.87 37.36
CA ASP A 516 11.06 8.39 38.54
C ASP A 516 11.23 6.86 38.51
N GLY A 517 12.49 6.42 38.60
CA GLY A 517 12.86 5.01 38.54
C GLY A 517 12.73 4.34 37.17
N LYS A 518 12.62 5.11 36.08
CA LYS A 518 12.57 4.62 34.70
C LYS A 518 13.71 5.20 33.86
N ASP A 519 14.10 4.47 32.83
CA ASP A 519 15.19 4.84 31.92
C ASP A 519 14.69 5.69 30.73
N TYR A 520 13.52 6.31 30.86
CA TYR A 520 12.86 7.07 29.81
C TYR A 520 11.99 8.19 30.38
N THR A 521 11.68 9.18 29.54
CA THR A 521 10.69 10.22 29.82
C THR A 521 9.26 9.76 29.53
N GLY A 522 8.27 10.53 29.97
CA GLY A 522 6.88 10.26 29.63
C GLY A 522 6.57 10.42 28.13
N ALA A 523 7.26 11.33 27.45
CA ALA A 523 7.08 11.57 26.02
C ALA A 523 7.56 10.37 25.20
N GLU A 524 8.78 9.90 25.50
CA GLU A 524 9.36 8.70 24.92
C GLU A 524 8.45 7.48 25.09
N HIS A 525 8.01 7.23 26.34
CA HIS A 525 7.13 6.11 26.64
C HIS A 525 5.80 6.17 25.87
N LYS A 526 5.20 7.36 25.76
CA LYS A 526 3.93 7.51 25.03
C LYS A 526 4.10 7.28 23.54
N PHE A 527 5.18 7.76 22.94
CA PHE A 527 5.47 7.51 21.54
C PHE A 527 5.72 6.02 21.28
N ASP A 528 6.49 5.38 22.17
CA ASP A 528 6.73 3.92 22.16
C ASP A 528 5.43 3.11 22.27
N GLU A 529 4.49 3.53 23.10
CA GLU A 529 3.18 2.90 23.22
C GLU A 529 2.35 3.02 21.92
N ALA A 530 2.50 4.08 21.13
CA ALA A 530 1.88 4.15 19.80
C ALA A 530 2.51 3.15 18.83
N PHE A 531 3.85 3.10 18.77
CA PHE A 531 4.59 2.13 17.95
C PHE A 531 4.24 0.68 18.29
N GLY A 532 4.14 0.36 19.59
CA GLY A 532 3.74 -0.99 20.04
C GLY A 532 2.34 -1.40 19.57
N TYR A 533 1.41 -0.46 19.38
CA TYR A 533 0.10 -0.77 18.80
C TYR A 533 0.13 -0.88 17.27
N TYR A 534 1.02 -0.16 16.59
CA TYR A 534 1.27 -0.37 15.15
C TYR A 534 1.71 -1.82 14.90
N GLY A 535 2.57 -2.34 15.79
CA GLY A 535 2.89 -3.76 15.87
C GLY A 535 4.06 -4.19 15.00
N ALA A 536 4.90 -3.26 14.54
CA ALA A 536 6.10 -3.59 13.77
C ALA A 536 7.17 -4.28 14.62
N ALA A 537 7.95 -5.17 14.00
CA ALA A 537 9.24 -5.55 14.54
C ALA A 537 10.16 -4.31 14.59
N ARG A 538 11.08 -4.22 15.55
CA ARG A 538 11.95 -3.04 15.70
C ARG A 538 12.85 -2.82 14.48
N ASN A 539 13.16 -3.87 13.73
CA ASN A 539 13.93 -3.82 12.50
C ASN A 539 13.07 -4.10 11.26
N MET A 540 11.78 -3.72 11.26
CA MET A 540 10.86 -4.07 10.17
C MET A 540 11.35 -3.64 8.77
N ASN A 541 12.10 -2.54 8.65
CA ASN A 541 12.72 -2.11 7.38
C ASN A 541 13.77 -3.07 6.82
N GLU A 542 14.22 -4.07 7.59
CA GLU A 542 15.11 -5.14 7.10
C GLU A 542 14.32 -6.30 6.45
N TYR A 543 12.99 -6.33 6.60
CA TYR A 543 12.11 -7.31 5.99
C TYR A 543 11.75 -6.86 4.59
N THR A 544 11.67 -7.79 3.66
CA THR A 544 10.87 -7.57 2.44
C THR A 544 9.38 -7.61 2.77
N ASP A 545 8.53 -7.03 1.93
CA ASP A 545 7.09 -7.08 2.16
C ASP A 545 6.56 -8.53 2.23
N ASP A 546 7.13 -9.44 1.44
CA ASP A 546 6.83 -10.88 1.49
C ASP A 546 7.10 -11.50 2.88
N GLU A 547 8.20 -11.11 3.50
CA GLU A 547 8.63 -11.59 4.82
C GLU A 547 7.75 -10.99 5.91
N ALA A 548 7.58 -9.66 5.92
CA ALA A 548 6.75 -8.95 6.89
C ALA A 548 5.27 -9.40 6.83
N ALA A 549 4.76 -9.70 5.63
CA ALA A 549 3.42 -10.25 5.43
C ALA A 549 3.27 -11.73 5.85
N ALA A 550 4.37 -12.39 6.24
CA ALA A 550 4.45 -13.82 6.54
C ALA A 550 3.97 -14.71 5.39
N LYS A 551 4.39 -14.39 4.16
CA LYS A 551 3.99 -15.11 2.93
C LYS A 551 5.11 -15.92 2.32
N SER A 552 6.30 -15.35 2.21
CA SER A 552 7.50 -16.02 1.72
C SER A 552 8.75 -15.24 2.13
N GLY A 553 9.94 -15.68 1.71
CA GLY A 553 11.19 -14.93 1.93
C GLY A 553 12.37 -15.78 2.37
N ARG A 554 13.38 -15.13 2.94
CA ARG A 554 14.58 -15.78 3.47
C ARG A 554 14.22 -16.74 4.60
N ASP A 555 15.02 -17.80 4.74
CA ASP A 555 14.88 -18.75 5.84
C ASP A 555 15.11 -18.05 7.19
N GLY A 556 14.20 -18.27 8.13
CA GLY A 556 14.14 -17.56 9.42
C GLY A 556 13.52 -16.16 9.36
N TRP A 557 12.94 -15.74 8.22
CA TRP A 557 12.25 -14.46 8.02
C TRP A 557 10.84 -14.62 7.43
N GLN A 558 10.61 -15.69 6.68
CA GLN A 558 9.40 -15.95 5.87
C GLN A 558 8.08 -16.00 6.65
N TYR A 559 8.15 -16.00 7.98
CA TYR A 559 7.01 -16.15 8.87
C TYR A 559 6.62 -14.84 9.58
N GLY A 560 7.17 -13.70 9.16
CA GLY A 560 6.87 -12.40 9.78
C GLY A 560 7.58 -12.18 11.11
N TYR A 561 8.72 -12.84 11.31
CA TYR A 561 9.62 -12.61 12.43
C TYR A 561 11.04 -13.05 12.09
N HIS A 562 12.01 -12.59 12.88
CA HIS A 562 13.39 -13.01 12.80
C HIS A 562 14.09 -12.94 14.16
N ASP A 563 14.73 -14.05 14.57
CA ASP A 563 15.63 -14.12 15.73
C ASP A 563 16.88 -13.27 15.47
N THR A 564 16.76 -11.98 15.78
CA THR A 564 17.74 -10.95 15.41
C THR A 564 18.90 -10.96 16.40
N ASP A 565 18.65 -11.31 17.66
CA ASP A 565 19.71 -11.46 18.68
C ASP A 565 20.41 -12.84 18.66
N GLY A 566 19.83 -13.82 17.96
CA GLY A 566 20.40 -15.16 17.75
C GLY A 566 20.36 -16.05 18.99
N ASP A 567 19.47 -15.77 19.95
CA ASP A 567 19.36 -16.53 21.20
C ASP A 567 18.45 -17.76 21.09
N GLY A 568 17.85 -17.99 19.92
CA GLY A 568 16.98 -19.13 19.62
C GLY A 568 15.55 -18.95 20.11
N THR A 569 15.15 -17.75 20.54
CA THR A 569 13.81 -17.42 21.04
C THR A 569 13.30 -16.12 20.43
N ILE A 570 12.09 -16.12 19.89
CA ILE A 570 11.51 -14.92 19.28
C ILE A 570 10.95 -13.98 20.36
N ASP A 571 11.51 -12.78 20.46
CA ASP A 571 10.96 -11.70 21.29
C ASP A 571 9.74 -11.06 20.62
N LEU A 572 8.57 -11.32 21.17
CA LEU A 572 7.29 -10.77 20.70
C LEU A 572 7.21 -9.23 20.82
N ARG A 573 8.15 -8.58 21.50
CA ARG A 573 8.22 -7.12 21.57
C ARG A 573 9.05 -6.52 20.45
N SER A 574 10.08 -7.22 19.96
CA SER A 574 11.06 -6.62 19.05
C SER A 574 11.25 -7.34 17.72
N GLU A 575 10.91 -8.61 17.64
CA GLU A 575 11.31 -9.49 16.53
C GLU A 575 10.13 -10.02 15.72
N PHE A 576 8.90 -9.69 16.11
CA PHE A 576 7.69 -10.22 15.48
C PHE A 576 6.82 -9.08 14.92
N VAL A 577 6.31 -9.27 13.71
CA VAL A 577 5.41 -8.32 13.04
C VAL A 577 3.95 -8.69 13.31
N PHE A 578 3.27 -7.87 14.11
CA PHE A 578 1.88 -8.01 14.51
C PHE A 578 0.92 -7.12 13.69
N GLY A 579 -0.36 -7.49 13.74
CA GLY A 579 -1.47 -6.58 13.53
C GLY A 579 -1.42 -5.79 12.22
N HIS A 580 -1.50 -4.47 12.33
CA HIS A 580 -1.60 -3.59 11.18
C HIS A 580 -0.28 -3.37 10.44
N ALA A 581 0.87 -3.44 11.11
CA ALA A 581 2.16 -3.44 10.44
C ALA A 581 2.27 -4.58 9.41
N GLN A 582 1.85 -5.79 9.81
CA GLN A 582 1.76 -6.91 8.87
C GLN A 582 0.74 -6.68 7.74
N ASN A 583 -0.36 -5.97 8.00
CA ASN A 583 -1.36 -5.66 6.97
C ASN A 583 -0.85 -4.63 5.96
N CYS A 584 -0.06 -3.64 6.38
CA CYS A 584 0.62 -2.72 5.47
C CYS A 584 1.47 -3.50 4.46
N ALA A 585 2.36 -4.38 4.94
CA ALA A 585 3.18 -5.22 4.07
C ALA A 585 2.34 -6.11 3.12
N LYS A 586 1.19 -6.63 3.57
CA LYS A 586 0.28 -7.37 2.67
C LYS A 586 -0.27 -6.50 1.53
N ARG A 587 -0.53 -5.22 1.78
CA ARG A 587 -1.04 -4.28 0.78
C ARG A 587 0.05 -3.81 -0.17
N ASP A 588 1.27 -3.63 0.33
CA ASP A 588 2.43 -3.33 -0.51
C ASP A 588 2.72 -4.48 -1.49
N ARG A 589 2.62 -5.74 -1.05
CA ARG A 589 2.68 -6.90 -1.95
C ARG A 589 1.62 -6.88 -3.06
N GLY A 590 0.42 -6.40 -2.73
CA GLY A 590 -0.70 -6.36 -3.66
C GLY A 590 -0.65 -5.19 -4.65
N SER A 591 0.23 -4.20 -4.45
CA SER A 591 0.32 -3.00 -5.29
C SER A 591 1.33 -3.12 -6.42
N ASN A 592 2.00 -4.27 -6.57
CA ASN A 592 3.08 -4.49 -7.54
C ASN A 592 4.22 -3.44 -7.44
N GLY A 593 4.50 -2.93 -6.23
CA GLY A 593 5.58 -1.99 -5.95
C GLY A 593 5.22 -0.52 -6.15
N MET A 594 3.93 -0.21 -6.31
CA MET A 594 3.43 1.18 -6.40
C MET A 594 3.18 1.82 -5.03
N THR A 595 3.09 1.00 -3.98
CA THR A 595 2.98 1.46 -2.58
C THR A 595 4.07 0.83 -1.74
N ASP A 596 4.47 1.55 -0.69
CA ASP A 596 5.36 1.05 0.36
C ASP A 596 4.94 1.64 1.71
N PHE A 597 3.69 1.33 2.12
CA PHE A 597 3.11 1.82 3.35
C PHE A 597 3.84 1.30 4.59
N SER A 598 4.38 0.08 4.51
CA SER A 598 5.10 -0.53 5.62
C SER A 598 6.39 0.23 5.94
N MET A 599 7.21 0.57 4.92
CA MET A 599 8.41 1.38 5.10
C MET A 599 8.09 2.84 5.42
N GLU A 600 7.08 3.43 4.76
CA GLU A 600 6.69 4.83 4.98
C GLU A 600 6.25 5.07 6.44
N ALA A 601 5.38 4.21 6.99
CA ALA A 601 4.95 4.31 8.38
C ALA A 601 6.12 4.05 9.35
N MET A 602 6.95 3.04 9.08
CA MET A 602 8.11 2.71 9.91
C MET A 602 9.12 3.88 9.98
N ASN A 603 9.43 4.50 8.84
CA ASN A 603 10.32 5.65 8.78
C ASN A 603 9.79 6.84 9.58
N ALA A 604 8.48 7.10 9.51
CA ALA A 604 7.85 8.16 10.30
C ALA A 604 7.93 7.89 11.81
N PHE A 605 7.73 6.63 12.24
CA PHE A 605 7.94 6.25 13.65
C PHE A 605 9.40 6.40 14.09
N LEU A 606 10.37 6.00 13.26
CA LEU A 606 11.80 6.14 13.56
C LEU A 606 12.21 7.61 13.72
N LEU A 607 11.84 8.45 12.76
CA LEU A 607 12.16 9.86 12.79
C LEU A 607 11.45 10.58 13.95
N GLY A 608 10.14 10.36 14.12
CA GLY A 608 9.37 10.94 15.21
C GLY A 608 9.92 10.55 16.59
N ARG A 609 10.30 9.28 16.78
CA ARG A 609 10.88 8.81 18.05
C ARG A 609 12.26 9.42 18.32
N GLN A 610 13.05 9.64 17.28
CA GLN A 610 14.34 10.31 17.38
C GLN A 610 14.17 11.78 17.82
N ILE A 611 13.23 12.51 17.22
CA ILE A 611 12.89 13.88 17.63
C ILE A 611 12.47 13.92 19.11
N VAL A 612 11.62 12.99 19.55
CA VAL A 612 11.21 12.88 20.96
C VAL A 612 12.40 12.57 21.88
N GLY A 613 13.34 11.73 21.45
CA GLY A 613 14.56 11.42 22.20
C GLY A 613 15.51 12.63 22.32
N ASN A 614 15.65 13.42 21.26
CA ASN A 614 16.41 14.67 21.26
C ASN A 614 15.79 15.67 22.23
N ALA A 615 14.45 15.83 22.18
CA ALA A 615 13.72 16.71 23.10
C ALA A 615 13.81 16.25 24.56
N ALA A 616 13.77 14.95 24.82
CA ALA A 616 13.98 14.37 26.15
C ALA A 616 15.39 14.67 26.69
N SER A 617 16.42 14.51 25.85
CA SER A 617 17.81 14.80 26.20
C SER A 617 18.04 16.30 26.45
N ALA A 618 17.40 17.17 25.66
CA ALA A 618 17.46 18.61 25.84
C ALA A 618 16.59 19.12 27.01
N GLY A 619 15.57 18.37 27.42
CA GLY A 619 14.55 18.81 28.37
C GLY A 619 13.60 19.87 27.81
N SER A 620 13.57 20.04 26.49
CA SER A 620 12.73 21.02 25.78
C SER A 620 12.49 20.59 24.34
N LEU A 621 11.32 20.89 23.79
CA LEU A 621 10.98 20.72 22.38
C LEU A 621 10.92 22.11 21.72
N GLY A 622 11.80 22.36 20.75
CA GLY A 622 11.81 23.60 19.97
C GLY A 622 10.71 23.63 18.91
N ALA A 623 10.35 24.80 18.40
CA ALA A 623 9.24 24.93 17.44
C ALA A 623 9.49 24.19 16.11
N GLU A 624 10.74 24.15 15.63
CA GLU A 624 11.11 23.43 14.40
C GLU A 624 11.00 21.91 14.61
N ALA A 625 11.56 21.40 15.71
CA ALA A 625 11.40 20.00 16.11
C ALA A 625 9.94 19.60 16.39
N GLU A 626 9.14 20.50 16.96
CA GLU A 626 7.70 20.26 17.16
C GLU A 626 6.97 20.15 15.81
N ALA A 627 7.25 21.02 14.86
CA ALA A 627 6.68 20.95 13.52
C ALA A 627 7.09 19.67 12.78
N ALA A 628 8.37 19.29 12.86
CA ALA A 628 8.87 18.04 12.28
C ALA A 628 8.21 16.81 12.93
N LEU A 629 8.03 16.82 14.26
CA LEU A 629 7.36 15.75 14.99
C LEU A 629 5.88 15.64 14.58
N ASP A 630 5.16 16.76 14.50
CA ASP A 630 3.76 16.80 14.06
C ASP A 630 3.60 16.26 12.63
N GLU A 631 4.55 16.58 11.74
CA GLU A 631 4.59 16.02 10.39
C GLU A 631 4.75 14.49 10.41
N GLN A 632 5.72 13.96 11.16
CA GLN A 632 5.92 12.51 11.24
C GLN A 632 4.74 11.79 11.90
N ILE A 633 4.10 12.39 12.92
CA ILE A 633 2.87 11.86 13.51
C ILE A 633 1.76 11.76 12.48
N LYS A 634 1.61 12.79 11.64
CA LYS A 634 0.62 12.80 10.56
C LYS A 634 0.93 11.74 9.52
N VAL A 635 2.18 11.63 9.06
CA VAL A 635 2.60 10.58 8.11
C VAL A 635 2.32 9.19 8.69
N ALA A 636 2.83 8.88 9.89
CA ALA A 636 2.60 7.59 10.53
C ALA A 636 1.11 7.25 10.67
N THR A 637 0.29 8.23 11.07
CA THR A 637 -1.15 8.02 11.27
C THR A 637 -1.91 7.81 9.96
N VAL A 638 -1.69 8.68 8.97
CA VAL A 638 -2.38 8.62 7.67
C VAL A 638 -1.96 7.37 6.92
N THR A 639 -0.68 7.01 6.92
CA THR A 639 -0.17 5.81 6.24
C THR A 639 -0.69 4.55 6.90
N TRP A 640 -0.74 4.50 8.24
CA TRP A 640 -1.40 3.40 8.95
C TRP A 640 -2.89 3.28 8.58
N GLU A 641 -3.62 4.38 8.52
CA GLU A 641 -5.02 4.38 8.08
C GLU A 641 -5.18 3.92 6.63
N LYS A 642 -4.30 4.37 5.73
CA LYS A 642 -4.25 3.91 4.32
C LYS A 642 -4.08 2.40 4.24
N CYS A 643 -3.24 1.78 5.07
CA CYS A 643 -3.12 0.32 5.09
C CYS A 643 -4.45 -0.36 5.44
N ILE A 644 -5.20 0.20 6.41
CA ILE A 644 -6.50 -0.33 6.82
C ILE A 644 -7.50 -0.15 5.67
N ALA A 645 -7.58 1.03 5.07
CA ALA A 645 -8.48 1.32 3.95
C ALA A 645 -8.16 0.48 2.69
N ALA A 646 -6.88 0.33 2.33
CA ALA A 646 -6.44 -0.56 1.26
C ALA A 646 -6.80 -2.03 1.55
N THR A 647 -6.78 -2.44 2.82
CA THR A 647 -7.24 -3.77 3.24
C THR A 647 -8.76 -3.92 3.09
N VAL A 648 -9.53 -2.86 3.32
CA VAL A 648 -10.98 -2.86 3.05
C VAL A 648 -11.23 -3.00 1.54
N VAL A 649 -10.51 -2.26 0.70
CA VAL A 649 -10.59 -2.36 -0.77
C VAL A 649 -10.29 -3.79 -1.26
N HIS A 650 -9.21 -4.40 -0.78
CA HIS A 650 -8.88 -5.79 -1.05
C HIS A 650 -10.04 -6.74 -0.75
N TYR A 651 -10.66 -6.60 0.42
CA TYR A 651 -11.78 -7.49 0.77
C TYR A 651 -13.10 -7.13 0.08
N ILE A 652 -13.28 -5.89 -0.41
CA ILE A 652 -14.38 -5.59 -1.34
C ILE A 652 -14.21 -6.43 -2.61
N ASN A 653 -13.01 -6.47 -3.18
CA ASN A 653 -12.71 -7.26 -4.38
C ASN A 653 -12.87 -8.76 -4.12
N ASP A 654 -12.38 -9.27 -2.99
CA ASP A 654 -12.57 -10.68 -2.61
C ASP A 654 -14.05 -11.05 -2.41
N VAL A 655 -14.85 -10.18 -1.77
CA VAL A 655 -16.30 -10.42 -1.57
C VAL A 655 -17.03 -10.50 -2.90
N MET A 656 -16.73 -9.59 -3.83
CA MET A 656 -17.30 -9.65 -5.19
C MET A 656 -16.87 -10.93 -5.91
N GLY A 657 -15.59 -11.32 -5.80
CA GLY A 657 -15.08 -12.57 -6.37
C GLY A 657 -15.70 -13.83 -5.77
N ASP A 658 -16.03 -13.83 -4.47
CA ASP A 658 -16.77 -14.95 -3.85
C ASP A 658 -18.21 -15.04 -4.37
N MET A 659 -18.85 -13.90 -4.66
CA MET A 659 -20.21 -13.86 -5.21
C MET A 659 -20.29 -14.40 -6.64
N ASP A 660 -19.19 -14.40 -7.41
CA ASP A 660 -19.13 -15.05 -8.74
C ASP A 660 -19.34 -16.57 -8.66
N GLY A 661 -19.17 -17.17 -7.47
CA GLY A 661 -19.45 -18.58 -7.21
C GLY A 661 -20.93 -18.94 -7.08
N PHE A 662 -21.85 -18.00 -7.23
CA PHE A 662 -23.29 -18.26 -7.11
C PHE A 662 -23.87 -18.85 -8.40
N GLU A 663 -24.71 -19.89 -8.24
CA GLU A 663 -25.41 -20.54 -9.36
C GLU A 663 -26.88 -20.76 -9.01
N ASP A 664 -27.79 -20.17 -9.78
CA ASP A 664 -29.25 -20.35 -9.69
C ASP A 664 -29.85 -20.20 -8.26
N GLY A 665 -29.29 -19.28 -7.47
CA GLY A 665 -29.76 -19.04 -6.09
C GLY A 665 -29.07 -19.89 -5.03
N SER A 666 -27.99 -20.58 -5.38
CA SER A 666 -27.22 -21.47 -4.48
C SER A 666 -25.73 -21.17 -4.55
N PHE A 667 -25.00 -21.51 -3.48
CA PHE A 667 -23.54 -21.45 -3.47
C PHE A 667 -22.94 -22.59 -4.29
N ALA A 668 -21.78 -22.40 -4.92
CA ALA A 668 -21.07 -23.48 -5.61
C ALA A 668 -20.84 -24.69 -4.68
N ASP A 669 -20.38 -24.42 -3.47
CA ASP A 669 -20.18 -25.38 -2.38
C ASP A 669 -20.16 -24.68 -1.01
N LEU A 670 -19.93 -25.44 0.05
CA LEU A 670 -19.85 -24.89 1.42
C LEU A 670 -18.62 -23.99 1.60
N ASP A 671 -17.53 -24.22 0.89
CA ASP A 671 -16.32 -23.42 1.02
C ASP A 671 -16.52 -22.03 0.41
N ASN A 672 -17.28 -21.92 -0.70
CA ASN A 672 -17.70 -20.65 -1.25
C ASN A 672 -18.51 -19.79 -0.25
N PHE A 673 -19.47 -20.39 0.48
CA PHE A 673 -20.18 -19.68 1.57
C PHE A 673 -19.23 -19.22 2.69
N LYS A 674 -18.32 -20.09 3.13
CA LYS A 674 -17.37 -19.77 4.20
C LYS A 674 -16.38 -18.68 3.79
N ASN A 675 -15.93 -18.68 2.53
CA ASN A 675 -15.05 -17.64 2.00
C ASN A 675 -15.77 -16.28 2.00
N LEU A 676 -17.00 -16.23 1.47
CA LEU A 676 -17.81 -15.01 1.49
C LEU A 676 -17.98 -14.48 2.92
N ALA A 677 -18.38 -15.34 3.86
CA ALA A 677 -18.61 -14.95 5.25
C ALA A 677 -17.33 -14.41 5.91
N LYS A 678 -16.19 -15.06 5.64
CA LYS A 678 -14.88 -14.64 6.12
C LYS A 678 -14.48 -13.29 5.52
N HIS A 679 -14.44 -13.16 4.19
CA HIS A 679 -13.98 -11.94 3.52
C HIS A 679 -14.89 -10.76 3.82
N TRP A 680 -16.21 -10.97 3.88
CA TRP A 680 -17.15 -9.93 4.30
C TRP A 680 -16.90 -9.51 5.77
N GLY A 681 -16.67 -10.47 6.67
CA GLY A 681 -16.34 -10.18 8.07
C GLY A 681 -15.01 -9.41 8.22
N GLU A 682 -14.01 -9.71 7.38
CA GLU A 682 -12.75 -8.94 7.34
C GLU A 682 -12.98 -7.53 6.78
N MET A 683 -13.70 -7.40 5.66
CA MET A 683 -14.07 -6.12 5.02
C MET A 683 -14.77 -5.18 6.03
N LYS A 684 -15.91 -5.61 6.58
CA LYS A 684 -16.71 -4.77 7.48
C LYS A 684 -15.97 -4.48 8.77
N GLY A 685 -15.26 -5.45 9.33
CA GLY A 685 -14.50 -5.30 10.56
C GLY A 685 -13.37 -4.25 10.45
N PHE A 686 -12.64 -4.22 9.33
CA PHE A 686 -11.64 -3.16 9.07
C PHE A 686 -12.29 -1.81 8.77
N ALA A 687 -13.35 -1.78 7.97
CA ALA A 687 -14.03 -0.53 7.59
C ALA A 687 -14.56 0.24 8.81
N LEU A 688 -15.10 -0.47 9.80
CA LEU A 688 -15.53 0.12 11.08
C LEU A 688 -14.38 0.80 11.83
N GLY A 689 -13.13 0.37 11.62
CA GLY A 689 -11.92 0.93 12.21
C GLY A 689 -11.53 2.32 11.68
N LEU A 690 -11.99 2.70 10.49
CA LEU A 690 -11.69 4.00 9.86
C LEU A 690 -12.32 5.20 10.61
N GLN A 691 -13.12 4.94 11.64
CA GLN A 691 -13.74 5.97 12.48
C GLN A 691 -12.78 6.61 13.49
N PHE A 692 -11.60 6.01 13.73
CA PHE A 692 -10.79 6.25 14.93
C PHE A 692 -9.48 7.06 14.72
N SER A 693 -9.33 7.73 13.58
CA SER A 693 -8.16 8.57 13.29
C SER A 693 -8.48 10.06 13.26
N PRO A 694 -7.74 10.91 13.99
CA PRO A 694 -7.94 12.35 13.97
C PRO A 694 -7.49 13.00 12.65
N PHE A 695 -6.57 12.36 11.91
CA PHE A 695 -6.07 12.81 10.62
C PHE A 695 -6.76 12.12 9.43
N SER A 696 -7.91 11.50 9.68
CA SER A 696 -8.68 10.83 8.64
C SER A 696 -9.16 11.83 7.58
N PRO A 697 -9.05 11.51 6.28
CA PRO A 697 -9.57 12.36 5.20
C PRO A 697 -11.09 12.59 5.31
N PHE A 698 -11.81 11.69 5.98
CA PHE A 698 -13.23 11.86 6.28
C PHE A 698 -13.52 12.98 7.29
N ARG A 699 -12.51 13.50 7.99
CA ARG A 699 -12.69 14.44 9.12
C ARG A 699 -11.87 15.71 8.98
N ASP A 700 -10.66 15.62 8.44
CA ASP A 700 -9.71 16.75 8.42
C ASP A 700 -9.97 17.74 7.27
N GLY A 701 -10.83 17.37 6.31
CA GLY A 701 -11.16 18.20 5.15
C GLY A 701 -10.03 18.28 4.11
N SER A 702 -9.09 17.34 4.14
CA SER A 702 -7.98 17.26 3.18
C SER A 702 -8.41 16.90 1.76
N VAL A 703 -9.56 16.24 1.58
CA VAL A 703 -10.08 15.82 0.28
C VAL A 703 -11.47 16.41 0.02
N ASP A 704 -11.61 17.10 -1.10
CA ASP A 704 -12.82 17.87 -1.40
C ASP A 704 -14.04 16.95 -1.66
N GLY A 705 -15.12 17.23 -0.93
CA GLY A 705 -16.34 16.42 -0.95
C GLY A 705 -16.27 15.08 -0.21
N ILE A 706 -15.17 14.79 0.50
CA ILE A 706 -15.06 13.61 1.37
C ILE A 706 -15.28 14.05 2.82
N THR A 707 -16.24 13.42 3.49
CA THR A 707 -16.66 13.78 4.86
C THR A 707 -17.03 12.55 5.66
N VAL A 708 -17.37 12.73 6.94
CA VAL A 708 -17.89 11.64 7.80
C VAL A 708 -19.12 10.99 7.19
N ASP A 709 -19.95 11.72 6.44
CA ASP A 709 -21.11 11.17 5.76
C ASP A 709 -20.71 10.21 4.63
N SER A 710 -19.57 10.44 3.97
CA SER A 710 -18.99 9.50 3.00
C SER A 710 -18.59 8.18 3.66
N LEU A 711 -18.02 8.21 4.89
CA LEU A 711 -17.71 6.98 5.62
C LEU A 711 -18.98 6.25 6.09
N LYS A 712 -20.03 6.99 6.49
CA LYS A 712 -21.35 6.41 6.78
C LYS A 712 -21.93 5.72 5.56
N GLU A 713 -21.78 6.33 4.39
CA GLU A 713 -22.21 5.76 3.11
C GLU A 713 -21.45 4.47 2.80
N VAL A 714 -20.11 4.46 2.88
CA VAL A 714 -19.29 3.24 2.72
C VAL A 714 -19.80 2.10 3.62
N LEU A 715 -20.00 2.37 4.91
CA LEU A 715 -20.46 1.36 5.86
C LEU A 715 -21.90 0.90 5.61
N SER A 716 -22.76 1.78 5.10
CA SER A 716 -24.14 1.48 4.73
C SER A 716 -24.21 0.61 3.47
N LEU A 717 -23.38 0.89 2.47
CA LEU A 717 -23.30 0.12 1.22
C LEU A 717 -22.87 -1.32 1.48
N MET A 718 -21.98 -1.54 2.45
CA MET A 718 -21.58 -2.88 2.89
C MET A 718 -22.69 -3.65 3.61
N GLY A 719 -23.65 -2.95 4.24
CA GLY A 719 -24.67 -3.55 5.10
C GLY A 719 -24.13 -4.17 6.40
N ASP A 720 -24.99 -4.87 7.13
CA ASP A 720 -24.66 -5.59 8.39
C ASP A 720 -24.59 -7.13 8.21
N ALA A 721 -24.73 -7.60 6.97
CA ALA A 721 -24.46 -8.96 6.51
C ALA A 721 -24.18 -8.91 4.98
N PRO A 722 -23.47 -9.91 4.41
CA PRO A 722 -23.35 -10.02 2.96
C PRO A 722 -24.72 -10.35 2.33
N VAL A 723 -24.86 -10.04 1.03
CA VAL A 723 -25.92 -10.65 0.21
C VAL A 723 -25.54 -12.09 -0.10
N LEU A 724 -26.46 -13.03 0.15
CA LEU A 724 -26.27 -14.46 -0.08
C LEU A 724 -26.73 -14.87 -1.48
N ALA A 725 -26.43 -16.11 -1.87
CA ALA A 725 -26.75 -16.62 -3.21
C ALA A 725 -28.24 -16.54 -3.58
N ASP A 726 -29.14 -16.69 -2.61
CA ASP A 726 -30.60 -16.54 -2.80
C ASP A 726 -31.07 -15.07 -2.87
N GLY A 727 -30.12 -14.12 -2.84
CA GLY A 727 -30.32 -12.68 -2.83
C GLY A 727 -30.75 -12.12 -1.48
N SER A 728 -30.86 -12.94 -0.44
CA SER A 728 -31.21 -12.45 0.90
C SER A 728 -30.04 -11.72 1.56
N GLN A 729 -30.35 -10.73 2.40
CA GLN A 729 -29.36 -10.01 3.21
C GLN A 729 -29.84 -9.95 4.65
N GLY A 730 -29.02 -10.40 5.60
CA GLY A 730 -29.37 -10.37 7.03
C GLY A 730 -30.69 -11.09 7.36
N GLY A 731 -31.04 -12.12 6.58
CA GLY A 731 -32.29 -12.89 6.73
C GLY A 731 -33.53 -12.25 6.09
N VAL A 732 -33.36 -11.14 5.35
CA VAL A 732 -34.44 -10.48 4.61
C VAL A 732 -34.35 -10.88 3.13
N MET A 733 -35.43 -11.47 2.59
CA MET A 733 -35.51 -11.82 1.17
C MET A 733 -35.62 -10.56 0.29
N PRO A 734 -35.05 -10.56 -0.92
CA PRO A 734 -35.15 -9.43 -1.82
C PRO A 734 -36.58 -9.23 -2.31
N SER A 735 -36.94 -7.99 -2.62
CA SER A 735 -38.25 -7.67 -3.20
C SER A 735 -38.36 -8.06 -4.68
N GLY A 736 -37.20 -8.16 -5.36
CA GLY A 736 -37.03 -8.58 -6.76
C GLY A 736 -36.44 -9.99 -6.88
N GLY A 737 -35.71 -10.24 -7.97
CA GLY A 737 -35.01 -11.52 -8.17
C GLY A 737 -33.71 -11.63 -7.38
N ALA A 738 -33.26 -12.85 -7.09
CA ALA A 738 -31.98 -13.08 -6.41
C ALA A 738 -30.80 -12.46 -7.18
N SER A 739 -30.73 -12.69 -8.49
CA SER A 739 -29.67 -12.14 -9.35
C SER A 739 -29.64 -10.61 -9.38
N GLU A 740 -30.82 -9.97 -9.32
CA GLU A 740 -30.93 -8.51 -9.27
C GLU A 740 -30.35 -7.98 -7.94
N ALA A 741 -30.70 -8.61 -6.82
CA ALA A 741 -30.16 -8.23 -5.51
C ALA A 741 -28.65 -8.43 -5.39
N VAL A 742 -28.11 -9.50 -5.99
CA VAL A 742 -26.67 -9.75 -6.06
C VAL A 742 -25.97 -8.66 -6.87
N MET A 743 -26.50 -8.30 -8.05
CA MET A 743 -25.96 -7.21 -8.88
C MET A 743 -26.02 -5.86 -8.17
N ASP A 744 -27.14 -5.51 -7.54
CA ASP A 744 -27.30 -4.27 -6.80
C ASP A 744 -26.28 -4.15 -5.66
N TYR A 745 -25.97 -5.26 -5.00
CA TYR A 745 -24.96 -5.30 -3.95
C TYR A 745 -23.54 -5.19 -4.49
N THR A 746 -23.23 -5.82 -5.61
CA THR A 746 -21.95 -5.62 -6.33
C THR A 746 -21.76 -4.14 -6.67
N ASP A 747 -22.77 -3.48 -7.22
CA ASP A 747 -22.72 -2.03 -7.53
C ASP A 747 -22.51 -1.19 -6.27
N ALA A 748 -23.16 -1.55 -5.16
CA ALA A 748 -22.97 -0.88 -3.88
C ALA A 748 -21.53 -1.03 -3.34
N LEU A 749 -20.94 -2.22 -3.47
CA LEU A 749 -19.55 -2.48 -3.07
C LEU A 749 -18.55 -1.73 -3.96
N LEU A 750 -18.79 -1.65 -5.27
CA LEU A 750 -18.00 -0.83 -6.18
C LEU A 750 -18.06 0.65 -5.77
N GLN A 751 -19.25 1.17 -5.47
CA GLN A 751 -19.39 2.55 -4.98
C GLN A 751 -18.63 2.78 -3.66
N ALA A 752 -18.66 1.82 -2.73
CA ALA A 752 -17.90 1.90 -1.48
C ALA A 752 -16.39 1.93 -1.74
N ARG A 753 -15.92 1.12 -2.71
CA ARG A 753 -14.52 1.08 -3.14
C ARG A 753 -14.08 2.40 -3.75
N ASP A 754 -14.88 2.97 -4.66
CA ASP A 754 -14.57 4.25 -5.33
C ASP A 754 -14.50 5.42 -4.33
N LEU A 755 -15.35 5.41 -3.30
CA LEU A 755 -15.28 6.38 -2.20
C LEU A 755 -13.98 6.26 -1.41
N LEU A 756 -13.52 5.03 -1.14
CA LEU A 756 -12.24 4.79 -0.46
C LEU A 756 -11.03 5.15 -1.34
N GLU A 757 -11.07 4.81 -2.62
CA GLU A 757 -10.07 5.21 -3.62
C GLU A 757 -9.91 6.73 -3.63
N LYS A 758 -11.02 7.46 -3.77
CA LYS A 758 -11.02 8.92 -3.73
C LYS A 758 -10.54 9.49 -2.39
N ALA A 759 -11.04 8.95 -1.27
CA ALA A 759 -10.73 9.46 0.07
C ALA A 759 -9.23 9.40 0.40
N TYR A 760 -8.54 8.35 -0.05
CA TYR A 760 -7.12 8.15 0.27
C TYR A 760 -6.18 8.43 -0.91
N GLY A 761 -6.72 8.81 -2.08
CA GLY A 761 -5.94 9.09 -3.29
C GLY A 761 -5.19 7.85 -3.78
N PHE A 762 -5.82 6.69 -3.73
CA PHE A 762 -5.21 5.46 -4.23
C PHE A 762 -5.14 5.48 -5.76
N ASP A 763 -4.10 4.85 -6.30
CA ASP A 763 -3.99 4.63 -7.73
C ASP A 763 -5.02 3.59 -8.18
N HIS A 764 -5.70 3.88 -9.30
CA HIS A 764 -6.80 3.06 -9.79
C HIS A 764 -6.36 1.63 -10.15
N ASP A 765 -5.20 1.47 -10.79
CA ASP A 765 -4.69 0.15 -11.17
C ASP A 765 -4.31 -0.66 -9.92
N VAL A 766 -3.82 0.00 -8.88
CA VAL A 766 -3.54 -0.62 -7.58
C VAL A 766 -4.84 -1.07 -6.90
N VAL A 767 -5.89 -0.24 -6.92
CA VAL A 767 -7.21 -0.57 -6.34
C VAL A 767 -7.85 -1.79 -7.00
N MET A 768 -7.68 -1.94 -8.32
CA MET A 768 -8.17 -3.10 -9.06
C MET A 768 -7.35 -4.38 -8.81
N ASN A 769 -6.06 -4.23 -8.50
CA ASN A 769 -5.16 -5.35 -8.23
C ASN A 769 -5.23 -5.89 -6.80
N TRP A 770 -5.55 -5.02 -5.84
CA TRP A 770 -5.65 -5.39 -4.43
C TRP A 770 -6.71 -6.43 -4.20
#